data_AF-A0A9W6AQ01-F1
#
_entry.id   AF-A0A9W6AQ01-F1
#
_cell.length_a   1.000
_cell.length_b   1.000
_cell.length_c   1.000
_cell.angle_alpha   90.00
_cell.angle_beta   90.00
_cell.angle_gamma   90.00
#
_symmetry.space_group_name_H-M   'P 1'
#
loop_
_entity.id
_entity.type
_entity.pdbx_description
1 polymer ?
#
loop_
_entity_poly.entity_id
_entity_poly.type
_entity_poly.pdbx_seq_one_letter_code
_entity_poly.pdbx_strand_id
1 'polypeptide(L)'
;MPFRKRLKDLKATLSPPKNSSLNVSQDTSTASLVSHSAPVANESSSIIPDPVPLRLEGLWKKAYLDLQAKSPELLAQYERIILSSAESDTLNNEKRENTDIDPRLEYCVKGRLEAIGKSRLKVCIRGREIEVRKQVRRVVGGILSVKDVISAALSAEPHASIAWAGVLFLLDPLAKSFHQDEDAMSGFQAVSDLMVRYTFLEKSQARIYLNSGSKVAESPQHLAELVRSKTVELYVLILEYHMCLATHFNHSGYRRFLKDWVDVDKWRNMLESITSLDGKIRQDLTIFVGDDIQAIFKELENSQQVVIDSLSVLKESFKEAKQKKLLDDLPVVSKAQFGSFDDGNKSECLEGTRTEILREIQSWAESPDDSQVFWLRGMAGTGKSTISRTFAAACQQRKSLIPHGPSLPVHLYLGASFFFDRSEPGRNTVEKLFPSISYELASSFPDSRDKICQAISENQFIGTQNLRNQWHKLILEPLLLLEKELLLPVTLVLLLDALDEAVSEDPKETGKPAHDIGGVLRLLATAGKLRNIRLKIFLTSRPEICSQFLHALSKGASVRDFELGKTPMTSEALNIPKDDITLYLEHQIEQIASQNPIEYFESPAKPTCWLGQVDKRRIVRTLADRSDGLFIYAATACRFLDGVDDLEDLQARMRELSADDSGESPQEILDRTYSQILSYSVIHSSRKTKSEKADFFGLFQRIIGAVVVLAEPLSIATLEDLLGLSGKAPKTRKLLSSLSSVVSSGESSESPIRLLHLSFRDFLLGQPQRRCLYDEFCIDSREAHRVLLKSCLNLLSSTLKQDICSLDDPSFLAKDIDPSLLDQKIPVRVRYASQYWSHHLQQADLEPV
;
A
#
# COMPACT_ATOMS: atom_id res chain seq x y z
N MET A 1 -1.15 -16.12 4.46
CA MET A 1 -1.70 -16.96 5.55
C MET A 1 -0.86 -17.03 6.86
N PRO A 2 -0.33 -15.95 7.47
CA PRO A 2 0.43 -16.06 8.74
C PRO A 2 -0.39 -15.79 10.01
N PHE A 3 -1.58 -15.18 9.88
CA PHE A 3 -2.38 -14.68 11.00
C PHE A 3 -2.99 -15.78 11.87
N ARG A 4 -3.48 -16.89 11.27
CA ARG A 4 -4.09 -18.00 12.00
C ARG A 4 -3.11 -18.81 12.87
N LYS A 5 -1.81 -18.79 12.53
CA LYS A 5 -0.78 -19.52 13.28
C LYS A 5 -0.40 -18.76 14.56
N ARG A 6 -0.17 -17.44 14.43
CA ARG A 6 0.11 -16.55 15.58
C ARG A 6 -1.04 -16.48 16.60
N LEU A 7 -2.29 -16.60 16.15
CA LEU A 7 -3.47 -16.57 17.04
C LEU A 7 -3.69 -17.91 17.79
N LYS A 8 -3.19 -19.03 17.26
CA LYS A 8 -3.18 -20.32 17.96
C LYS A 8 -2.10 -20.35 19.05
N ASP A 9 -0.94 -19.78 18.78
CA ASP A 9 0.17 -19.74 19.74
C ASP A 9 -0.15 -18.82 20.94
N LEU A 10 -0.90 -17.73 20.71
CA LEU A 10 -1.37 -16.83 21.79
C LEU A 10 -2.46 -17.46 22.68
N LYS A 11 -3.30 -18.35 22.13
CA LYS A 11 -4.30 -19.10 22.92
C LYS A 11 -3.67 -20.19 23.79
N ALA A 12 -2.52 -20.74 23.36
CA ALA A 12 -1.79 -21.76 24.11
C ALA A 12 -1.05 -21.18 25.33
N THR A 13 -0.66 -19.90 25.29
CA THR A 13 0.03 -19.21 26.41
C THR A 13 -0.92 -18.72 27.51
N LEU A 14 -2.23 -18.69 27.26
CA LEU A 14 -3.26 -18.13 28.17
C LEU A 14 -4.18 -19.18 28.83
N SER A 15 -3.85 -20.48 28.76
CA SER A 15 -4.62 -21.51 29.45
C SER A 15 -4.02 -21.84 30.82
N PRO A 16 -4.79 -21.82 31.93
CA PRO A 16 -4.28 -22.26 33.23
C PRO A 16 -4.05 -23.78 33.23
N PRO A 17 -3.13 -24.31 34.07
CA PRO A 17 -2.86 -25.75 34.14
C PRO A 17 -4.12 -26.49 34.61
N LYS A 18 -4.48 -27.55 33.88
CA LYS A 18 -5.56 -28.47 34.28
C LYS A 18 -5.13 -29.22 35.54
N ASN A 19 -5.85 -29.01 36.65
CA ASN A 19 -5.81 -29.90 37.79
C ASN A 19 -6.27 -31.31 37.35
N SER A 20 -5.36 -32.27 37.39
CA SER A 20 -5.68 -33.69 37.28
C SER A 20 -6.36 -34.14 38.57
N SER A 21 -7.68 -34.32 38.52
CA SER A 21 -8.46 -35.02 39.53
C SER A 21 -8.02 -36.49 39.59
N LEU A 22 -7.52 -36.90 40.75
CA LEU A 22 -7.43 -38.29 41.17
C LEU A 22 -8.83 -38.92 41.18
N ASN A 23 -9.07 -39.88 40.28
CA ASN A 23 -10.17 -40.82 40.41
C ASN A 23 -9.68 -42.04 41.19
N VAL A 24 -10.37 -42.29 42.30
CA VAL A 24 -10.34 -43.53 43.07
C VAL A 24 -11.08 -44.61 42.28
N SER A 25 -10.45 -45.76 42.04
CA SER A 25 -11.06 -47.10 42.21
C SER A 25 -10.15 -48.22 41.71
N GLN A 26 -9.86 -49.18 42.60
CA GLN A 26 -9.65 -50.63 42.38
C GLN A 26 -8.42 -51.04 41.53
N ASP A 27 -7.55 -51.98 41.90
CA ASP A 27 -7.70 -53.13 42.79
C ASP A 27 -6.34 -53.76 43.13
N THR A 28 -6.32 -54.46 44.28
CA THR A 28 -5.54 -55.66 44.61
C THR A 28 -4.01 -55.63 44.78
N SER A 29 -3.65 -55.80 46.05
CA SER A 29 -2.83 -56.90 46.60
C SER A 29 -1.30 -56.80 46.66
N THR A 30 -0.87 -56.82 47.93
CA THR A 30 0.20 -57.63 48.54
C THR A 30 1.65 -57.33 48.17
N ALA A 31 2.39 -56.75 49.12
CA ALA A 31 3.49 -57.43 49.81
C ALA A 31 4.07 -56.57 50.96
N SER A 32 3.75 -56.99 52.18
CA SER A 32 4.64 -57.20 53.34
C SER A 32 5.99 -56.45 53.47
N LEU A 33 6.07 -55.73 54.60
CA LEU A 33 7.07 -55.82 55.70
C LEU A 33 8.56 -55.57 55.44
N VAL A 34 9.12 -54.67 56.27
CA VAL A 34 10.24 -54.84 57.24
C VAL A 34 10.80 -53.43 57.52
N SER A 35 10.39 -52.81 58.64
CA SER A 35 11.21 -52.49 59.85
C SER A 35 12.53 -51.78 59.56
N HIS A 36 12.82 -50.61 60.12
CA HIS A 36 13.19 -50.30 61.52
C HIS A 36 13.27 -48.75 61.59
N SER A 37 13.25 -47.99 62.68
CA SER A 37 13.19 -48.15 64.13
C SER A 37 13.12 -46.71 64.66
N ALA A 38 12.29 -46.44 65.66
CA ALA A 38 12.35 -45.16 66.39
C ALA A 38 13.63 -45.08 67.25
N PRO A 39 13.99 -43.86 67.73
CA PRO A 39 13.79 -43.65 69.16
C PRO A 39 13.20 -42.27 69.54
N VAL A 40 12.16 -42.31 70.38
CA VAL A 40 11.99 -41.67 71.71
C VAL A 40 13.15 -40.74 72.16
N ALA A 41 13.01 -39.59 72.81
CA ALA A 41 11.95 -38.68 73.25
C ALA A 41 12.63 -37.38 73.71
N ASN A 42 11.94 -36.23 73.70
CA ASN A 42 11.74 -35.43 74.91
C ASN A 42 10.91 -34.17 74.61
N GLU A 43 9.95 -33.94 75.49
CA GLU A 43 9.17 -32.72 75.60
C GLU A 43 10.07 -31.52 75.91
N SER A 44 9.88 -30.44 75.17
CA SER A 44 9.87 -29.10 75.74
C SER A 44 8.95 -28.23 74.87
N SER A 45 7.76 -27.98 75.41
CA SER A 45 6.76 -27.07 74.86
C SER A 45 7.30 -25.64 74.90
N SER A 46 7.84 -25.16 73.78
CA SER A 46 7.91 -23.73 73.49
C SER A 46 6.73 -23.37 72.60
N ILE A 47 5.76 -22.67 73.18
CA ILE A 47 4.67 -22.03 72.45
C ILE A 47 5.32 -20.95 71.57
N ILE A 48 5.53 -21.24 70.29
CA ILE A 48 5.82 -20.24 69.28
C ILE A 48 4.49 -19.52 69.03
N PRO A 49 4.39 -18.18 69.17
CA PRO A 49 3.17 -17.46 68.80
C PRO A 49 2.95 -17.66 67.30
N ASP A 50 1.74 -18.08 66.90
CA ASP A 50 1.35 -18.13 65.49
C ASP A 50 1.64 -16.77 64.83
N PRO A 51 2.35 -16.71 63.68
CA PRO A 51 2.61 -15.47 62.99
C PRO A 51 1.30 -14.82 62.56
N VAL A 52 1.11 -13.56 62.97
CA VAL A 52 -0.13 -12.82 62.68
C VAL A 52 -0.18 -12.43 61.20
N PRO A 53 -1.24 -12.79 60.47
CA PRO A 53 -1.37 -12.44 59.06
C PRO A 53 -1.54 -10.92 58.85
N LEU A 54 -0.88 -10.37 57.82
CA LEU A 54 -1.17 -9.06 57.21
C LEU A 54 -2.61 -9.08 56.65
N ARG A 55 -3.65 -9.07 57.46
CA ARG A 55 -5.05 -9.07 56.98
C ARG A 55 -5.38 -7.69 56.37
N LEU A 56 -5.23 -7.54 55.05
CA LEU A 56 -5.57 -6.33 54.29
C LEU A 56 -7.04 -6.29 53.84
N GLU A 57 -7.95 -6.88 54.63
CA GLU A 57 -9.38 -6.93 54.31
C GLU A 57 -10.12 -5.71 54.88
N GLY A 58 -11.14 -5.21 54.16
CA GLY A 58 -12.04 -4.17 54.67
C GLY A 58 -11.44 -2.77 54.75
N LEU A 59 -10.35 -2.51 54.01
CA LEU A 59 -9.61 -1.25 54.06
C LEU A 59 -10.36 -0.12 53.37
N TRP A 60 -11.01 -0.40 52.22
CA TRP A 60 -11.79 0.59 51.48
C TRP A 60 -13.04 1.01 52.26
N LYS A 61 -13.68 0.09 52.98
CA LYS A 61 -14.81 0.37 53.87
C LYS A 61 -14.40 1.31 54.99
N LYS A 62 -13.25 1.06 55.63
CA LYS A 62 -12.74 1.95 56.67
C LYS A 62 -12.41 3.34 56.11
N ALA A 63 -11.69 3.41 54.99
CA ALA A 63 -11.37 4.68 54.33
C ALA A 63 -12.62 5.48 53.93
N TYR A 64 -13.65 4.80 53.42
CA TYR A 64 -14.93 5.42 53.07
C TYR A 64 -15.64 5.99 54.29
N LEU A 65 -15.70 5.25 55.41
CA LEU A 65 -16.31 5.72 56.66
C LEU A 65 -15.55 6.91 57.27
N ASP A 66 -14.21 6.84 57.27
CA ASP A 66 -13.35 7.94 57.74
C ASP A 66 -13.60 9.22 56.91
N LEU A 67 -13.76 9.07 55.60
CA LEU A 67 -14.04 10.18 54.68
C LEU A 67 -15.47 10.69 54.79
N GLN A 68 -16.44 9.81 55.02
CA GLN A 68 -17.84 10.19 55.29
C GLN A 68 -17.95 11.03 56.56
N ALA A 69 -17.18 10.70 57.61
CA ALA A 69 -17.11 11.50 58.83
C ALA A 69 -16.40 12.85 58.61
N LYS A 70 -15.35 12.87 57.78
CA LYS A 70 -14.53 14.06 57.51
C LYS A 70 -15.18 15.06 56.56
N SER A 71 -15.86 14.61 55.51
CA SER A 71 -16.35 15.47 54.41
C SER A 71 -17.57 14.87 53.68
N PRO A 72 -18.75 14.80 54.34
CA PRO A 72 -19.93 14.14 53.80
C PRO A 72 -20.49 14.82 52.54
N GLU A 73 -20.37 16.15 52.44
CA GLU A 73 -20.90 16.92 51.29
C GLU A 73 -20.12 16.67 49.99
N LEU A 74 -18.81 16.49 50.06
CA LEU A 74 -17.94 16.23 48.91
C LEU A 74 -18.14 14.80 48.39
N LEU A 75 -18.23 13.84 49.30
CA LEU A 75 -18.50 12.44 48.99
C LEU A 75 -19.85 12.29 48.27
N ALA A 76 -20.91 12.93 48.78
CA ALA A 76 -22.23 12.91 48.14
C ALA A 76 -22.25 13.56 46.75
N GLN A 77 -21.43 14.59 46.51
CA GLN A 77 -21.31 15.20 45.17
C GLN A 77 -20.58 14.27 44.20
N TYR A 78 -19.48 13.67 44.64
CA TYR A 78 -18.70 12.74 43.83
C TYR A 78 -19.52 11.53 43.37
N GLU A 79 -20.31 10.94 44.26
CA GLU A 79 -21.24 9.86 43.92
C GLU A 79 -22.26 10.30 42.86
N ARG A 80 -22.84 11.50 43.00
CA ARG A 80 -23.76 12.05 41.98
C ARG A 80 -23.07 12.23 40.62
N ILE A 81 -21.83 12.72 40.59
CA ILE A 81 -21.09 12.93 39.35
C ILE A 81 -20.89 11.61 38.62
N ILE A 82 -20.39 10.58 39.34
CA ILE A 82 -20.19 9.25 38.78
C ILE A 82 -21.51 8.68 38.26
N LEU A 83 -22.56 8.70 39.08
CA LEU A 83 -23.85 8.12 38.71
C LEU A 83 -24.55 8.89 37.57
N SER A 84 -24.32 10.19 37.43
CA SER A 84 -24.82 11.00 36.31
C SER A 84 -24.11 10.72 34.98
N SER A 85 -22.86 10.26 35.04
CA SER A 85 -22.04 9.91 33.86
C SER A 85 -22.31 8.49 33.33
N ALA A 86 -23.11 7.71 34.05
CA ALA A 86 -23.62 6.41 33.62
C ALA A 86 -25.00 6.60 32.97
N GLU A 87 -25.05 7.01 31.69
CA GLU A 87 -26.31 7.19 30.97
C GLU A 87 -27.10 5.87 30.82
N SER A 88 -28.33 5.89 31.33
CA SER A 88 -29.55 5.18 30.93
C SER A 88 -29.40 3.90 30.11
N ASP A 89 -29.48 2.75 30.76
CA ASP A 89 -30.40 1.67 30.38
C ASP A 89 -30.16 0.50 31.33
N THR A 90 -31.07 0.35 32.29
CA THR A 90 -31.49 -0.86 33.02
C THR A 90 -31.60 -0.63 34.53
N LEU A 91 -32.76 -1.08 35.02
CA LEU A 91 -33.20 -1.30 36.40
C LEU A 91 -33.93 -0.13 37.07
N ASN A 92 -35.26 -0.35 37.08
CA ASN A 92 -36.28 0.31 37.87
C ASN A 92 -35.92 0.39 39.35
N ASN A 93 -36.46 1.43 39.99
CA ASN A 93 -36.54 1.66 41.43
C ASN A 93 -36.78 0.38 42.24
N GLU A 94 -35.71 -0.24 42.71
CA GLU A 94 -35.75 -1.06 43.93
C GLU A 94 -35.17 -0.24 45.08
N LYS A 95 -35.88 -0.32 46.21
CA LYS A 95 -35.72 0.52 47.40
C LYS A 95 -34.25 0.54 47.85
N ARG A 96 -33.76 1.72 48.28
CA ARG A 96 -32.57 1.86 49.12
C ARG A 96 -32.78 1.01 50.38
N GLU A 97 -32.37 -0.24 50.34
CA GLU A 97 -32.13 -1.01 51.56
C GLU A 97 -30.86 -0.49 52.24
N ASN A 98 -30.72 -0.86 53.50
CA ASN A 98 -29.83 -0.30 54.51
C ASN A 98 -28.34 -0.63 54.23
N THR A 99 -27.77 -0.14 53.13
CA THR A 99 -26.37 -0.32 52.74
C THR A 99 -25.60 1.01 52.72
N ASP A 100 -24.37 0.99 53.23
CA ASP A 100 -23.49 2.18 53.37
C ASP A 100 -23.09 2.83 52.01
N ILE A 101 -23.23 2.08 50.89
CA ILE A 101 -22.92 2.49 49.50
C ILE A 101 -24.07 2.10 48.55
N ASP A 102 -24.25 2.87 47.47
CA ASP A 102 -25.22 2.57 46.41
C ASP A 102 -24.82 1.30 45.63
N PRO A 103 -25.65 0.23 45.65
CA PRO A 103 -25.33 -1.04 44.98
C PRO A 103 -25.21 -0.92 43.46
N ARG A 104 -25.76 0.13 42.84
CA ARG A 104 -25.63 0.37 41.40
C ARG A 104 -24.20 0.70 40.99
N LEU A 105 -23.38 1.20 41.91
CA LEU A 105 -22.01 1.61 41.65
C LEU A 105 -21.13 0.42 41.22
N GLU A 106 -21.25 -0.70 41.91
CA GLU A 106 -20.50 -1.93 41.59
C GLU A 106 -20.85 -2.43 40.19
N TYR A 107 -22.15 -2.45 39.85
CA TYR A 107 -22.63 -2.84 38.53
C TYR A 107 -22.09 -1.92 37.42
N CYS A 108 -22.15 -0.61 37.63
CA CYS A 108 -21.66 0.39 36.68
C CYS A 108 -20.15 0.24 36.42
N VAL A 109 -19.36 0.05 37.48
CA VAL A 109 -17.90 -0.12 37.39
C VAL A 109 -17.55 -1.41 36.65
N LYS A 110 -18.19 -2.54 36.98
CA LYS A 110 -17.98 -3.82 36.28
C LYS A 110 -18.34 -3.74 34.79
N GLY A 111 -19.50 -3.15 34.47
CA GLY A 111 -19.94 -2.97 33.08
C GLY A 111 -18.96 -2.10 32.26
N ARG A 112 -18.47 -1.01 32.85
CA ARG A 112 -17.49 -0.13 32.20
C ARG A 112 -16.12 -0.79 32.05
N LEU A 113 -15.66 -1.54 33.05
CA LEU A 113 -14.43 -2.34 32.99
C LEU A 113 -14.49 -3.42 31.89
N GLU A 114 -15.66 -4.06 31.71
CA GLU A 114 -15.89 -4.97 30.59
C GLU A 114 -15.87 -4.29 29.23
N ALA A 115 -16.48 -3.10 29.12
CA ALA A 115 -16.52 -2.33 27.88
C ALA A 115 -15.11 -1.93 27.41
N ILE A 116 -14.22 -1.58 28.35
CA ILE A 116 -12.80 -1.32 28.08
C ILE A 116 -12.10 -2.61 27.60
N GLY A 117 -12.35 -3.75 28.24
CA GLY A 117 -11.76 -5.04 27.87
C GLY A 117 -12.26 -5.65 26.55
N LYS A 118 -13.47 -5.31 26.10
CA LYS A 118 -14.06 -5.81 24.84
C LYS A 118 -13.71 -4.95 23.60
N SER A 119 -12.79 -3.99 23.73
CA SER A 119 -12.28 -3.17 22.62
C SER A 119 -13.36 -2.31 21.92
N ARG A 120 -14.11 -1.50 22.68
CA ARG A 120 -15.00 -0.46 22.13
C ARG A 120 -14.63 0.98 22.48
N LEU A 121 -13.50 1.24 23.13
CA LEU A 121 -12.93 2.60 23.12
C LEU A 121 -12.28 2.88 21.76
N LYS A 122 -13.11 2.95 20.71
CA LYS A 122 -12.91 3.98 19.70
C LYS A 122 -13.00 5.27 20.51
N VAL A 123 -11.91 6.01 20.70
CA VAL A 123 -12.00 7.38 21.25
C VAL A 123 -12.61 8.24 20.14
N CYS A 124 -13.89 7.98 19.86
CA CYS A 124 -14.74 8.67 18.92
C CYS A 124 -15.49 9.72 19.72
N ILE A 125 -14.90 10.91 19.77
CA ILE A 125 -15.55 12.06 20.38
C ILE A 125 -16.41 12.68 19.29
N ARG A 126 -17.74 12.50 19.37
CA ARG A 126 -18.72 13.04 18.39
C ARG A 126 -18.37 12.75 16.93
N GLY A 127 -17.94 11.51 16.65
CA GLY A 127 -17.61 11.08 15.28
C GLY A 127 -16.22 11.48 14.78
N ARG A 128 -15.36 12.08 15.62
CA ARG A 128 -13.93 12.29 15.30
C ARG A 128 -13.04 11.47 16.22
N GLU A 129 -12.11 10.75 15.61
CA GLU A 129 -11.11 9.94 16.30
C GLU A 129 -9.92 10.84 16.69
N ILE A 130 -9.65 10.99 17.99
CA ILE A 130 -8.57 11.84 18.51
C ILE A 130 -7.42 10.96 19.00
N GLU A 131 -6.19 11.40 18.76
CA GLU A 131 -4.98 10.71 19.19
C GLU A 131 -4.89 10.61 20.73
N VAL A 132 -4.94 9.38 21.24
CA VAL A 132 -4.86 9.08 22.67
C VAL A 132 -3.45 9.35 23.20
N ARG A 133 -3.31 10.21 24.23
CA ARG A 133 -2.04 10.55 24.90
C ARG A 133 -1.35 9.30 25.50
N LYS A 134 -0.02 9.35 25.65
CA LYS A 134 0.79 8.27 26.24
C LYS A 134 0.34 7.91 27.66
N GLN A 135 -0.01 8.91 28.48
CA GLN A 135 -0.49 8.68 29.86
C GLN A 135 -1.77 7.84 29.90
N VAL A 136 -2.75 8.14 29.03
CA VAL A 136 -4.03 7.43 28.98
C VAL A 136 -3.84 5.96 28.59
N ARG A 137 -2.96 5.68 27.62
CA ARG A 137 -2.66 4.29 27.23
C ARG A 137 -2.04 3.49 28.37
N ARG A 138 -1.17 4.13 29.17
CA ARG A 138 -0.55 3.50 30.33
C ARG A 138 -1.59 3.15 31.39
N VAL A 139 -2.50 4.08 31.71
CA VAL A 139 -3.60 3.82 32.65
C VAL A 139 -4.49 2.68 32.16
N VAL A 140 -4.92 2.71 30.89
CA VAL A 140 -5.74 1.62 30.31
C VAL A 140 -4.99 0.28 30.31
N GLY A 141 -3.71 0.27 29.98
CA GLY A 141 -2.87 -0.92 30.04
C GLY A 141 -2.77 -1.50 31.45
N GLY A 142 -2.59 -0.63 32.45
CA GLY A 142 -2.57 -0.98 33.87
C GLY A 142 -3.88 -1.59 34.36
N ILE A 143 -5.02 -1.02 33.97
CA ILE A 143 -6.34 -1.55 34.34
C ILE A 143 -6.57 -2.94 33.71
N LEU A 144 -6.24 -3.07 32.42
CA LEU A 144 -6.45 -4.31 31.68
C LEU A 144 -5.56 -5.46 32.18
N SER A 145 -4.32 -5.17 32.61
CA SER A 145 -3.41 -6.21 33.11
C SER A 145 -3.90 -6.88 34.40
N VAL A 146 -4.77 -6.21 35.17
CA VAL A 146 -5.34 -6.73 36.43
C VAL A 146 -6.87 -6.79 36.42
N LYS A 147 -7.51 -6.76 35.24
CA LYS A 147 -8.97 -6.70 35.10
C LYS A 147 -9.74 -7.70 35.97
N ASP A 148 -9.31 -8.96 35.95
CA ASP A 148 -9.96 -10.04 36.70
C ASP A 148 -9.74 -9.90 38.21
N VAL A 149 -8.59 -9.31 38.61
CA VAL A 149 -8.28 -8.99 40.01
C VAL A 149 -9.18 -7.87 40.51
N ILE A 150 -9.31 -6.79 39.74
CA ILE A 150 -10.21 -5.68 40.05
C ILE A 150 -11.64 -6.20 40.19
N SER A 151 -12.09 -7.02 39.23
CA SER A 151 -13.45 -7.59 39.24
C SER A 151 -13.71 -8.46 40.49
N ALA A 152 -12.71 -9.23 40.93
CA ALA A 152 -12.79 -10.02 42.16
C ALA A 152 -12.80 -9.13 43.41
N ALA A 153 -11.93 -8.11 43.48
CA ALA A 153 -11.86 -7.17 44.60
C ALA A 153 -13.16 -6.38 44.78
N LEU A 154 -13.77 -5.91 43.69
CA LEU A 154 -15.08 -5.22 43.72
C LEU A 154 -16.19 -6.10 44.28
N SER A 155 -16.13 -7.41 44.01
CA SER A 155 -17.11 -8.37 44.52
C SER A 155 -16.90 -8.71 46.00
N ALA A 156 -15.65 -8.63 46.48
CA ALA A 156 -15.30 -8.91 47.87
C ALA A 156 -15.58 -7.69 48.78
N GLU A 157 -15.30 -6.48 48.28
CA GLU A 157 -15.47 -5.24 49.00
C GLU A 157 -16.14 -4.19 48.11
N PRO A 158 -17.48 -4.02 48.21
CA PRO A 158 -18.23 -3.07 47.37
C PRO A 158 -17.73 -1.63 47.48
N HIS A 159 -17.08 -1.27 48.60
CA HIS A 159 -16.49 0.05 48.83
C HIS A 159 -15.32 0.36 47.89
N ALA A 160 -14.63 -0.63 47.33
CA ALA A 160 -13.63 -0.42 46.30
C ALA A 160 -14.23 0.15 45.00
N SER A 161 -15.55 -0.04 44.77
CA SER A 161 -16.26 0.47 43.58
C SER A 161 -16.19 1.98 43.48
N ILE A 162 -16.17 2.71 44.60
CA ILE A 162 -16.15 4.18 44.58
C ILE A 162 -14.80 4.75 44.11
N ALA A 163 -13.71 4.06 44.43
CA ALA A 163 -12.38 4.43 43.98
C ALA A 163 -12.20 4.08 42.49
N TRP A 164 -12.59 2.86 42.10
CA TRP A 164 -12.49 2.41 40.70
C TRP A 164 -13.43 3.17 39.77
N ALA A 165 -14.57 3.64 40.26
CA ALA A 165 -15.42 4.56 39.52
C ALA A 165 -14.69 5.87 39.17
N GLY A 166 -13.86 6.39 40.08
CA GLY A 166 -13.03 7.57 39.82
C GLY A 166 -12.11 7.36 38.63
N VAL A 167 -11.35 6.27 38.63
CA VAL A 167 -10.46 5.93 37.52
C VAL A 167 -11.27 5.72 36.23
N LEU A 168 -12.33 4.93 36.25
CA LEU A 168 -13.03 4.51 35.03
C LEU A 168 -13.86 5.63 34.38
N PHE A 169 -14.51 6.48 35.17
CA PHE A 169 -15.42 7.50 34.66
C PHE A 169 -14.73 8.86 34.43
N LEU A 170 -13.64 9.16 35.14
CA LEU A 170 -12.88 10.40 34.91
C LEU A 170 -11.92 10.32 33.71
N LEU A 171 -11.62 9.11 33.22
CA LEU A 171 -10.81 8.89 32.01
C LEU A 171 -11.32 9.67 30.78
N ASP A 172 -12.65 9.70 30.57
CA ASP A 172 -13.24 10.34 29.38
C ASP A 172 -13.19 11.88 29.42
N PRO A 173 -13.60 12.55 30.51
CA PRO A 173 -13.38 14.00 30.66
C PRO A 173 -11.92 14.41 30.53
N LEU A 174 -11.00 13.65 31.15
CA LEU A 174 -9.56 13.91 31.11
C LEU A 174 -8.99 13.80 29.69
N ALA A 175 -9.41 12.80 28.93
CA ALA A 175 -8.98 12.63 27.55
C ALA A 175 -9.47 13.76 26.61
N LYS A 176 -10.56 14.45 26.98
CA LYS A 176 -11.17 15.55 26.20
C LYS A 176 -10.62 16.94 26.55
N SER A 177 -9.98 17.08 27.71
CA SER A 177 -9.35 18.32 28.19
C SER A 177 -8.10 18.64 27.34
N PHE A 178 -8.28 19.42 26.28
CA PHE A 178 -7.17 19.92 25.46
C PHE A 178 -6.39 20.98 26.25
N HIS A 179 -5.18 20.60 26.71
CA HIS A 179 -4.09 21.45 27.20
C HIS A 179 -4.14 22.07 28.61
N GLN A 180 -5.19 21.92 29.42
CA GLN A 180 -5.33 22.82 30.58
C GLN A 180 -4.70 22.39 31.92
N ASP A 181 -4.31 21.13 32.16
CA ASP A 181 -3.63 20.75 33.42
C ASP A 181 -2.75 19.48 33.29
N GLU A 182 -1.45 19.64 33.00
CA GLU A 182 -0.49 18.50 32.94
C GLU A 182 -0.25 17.86 34.32
N ASP A 183 -0.30 18.64 35.39
CA ASP A 183 -0.11 18.15 36.76
C ASP A 183 -1.28 17.25 37.21
N ALA A 184 -2.51 17.59 36.84
CA ALA A 184 -3.68 16.75 37.09
C ALA A 184 -3.61 15.43 36.30
N MET A 185 -3.16 15.46 35.04
CA MET A 185 -2.98 14.24 34.24
C MET A 185 -1.87 13.34 34.80
N SER A 186 -0.77 13.93 35.25
CA SER A 186 0.36 13.20 35.85
C SER A 186 -0.05 12.59 37.19
N GLY A 187 -0.77 13.34 38.03
CA GLY A 187 -1.33 12.84 39.28
C GLY A 187 -2.34 11.71 39.06
N PHE A 188 -3.23 11.83 38.09
CA PHE A 188 -4.22 10.80 37.77
C PHE A 188 -3.55 9.49 37.32
N GLN A 189 -2.50 9.58 36.49
CA GLN A 189 -1.72 8.42 36.10
C GLN A 189 -1.05 7.76 37.32
N ALA A 190 -0.41 8.55 38.19
CA ALA A 190 0.27 8.04 39.38
C ALA A 190 -0.71 7.36 40.35
N VAL A 191 -1.88 7.97 40.59
CA VAL A 191 -2.95 7.42 41.44
C VAL A 191 -3.52 6.12 40.86
N SER A 192 -3.72 6.07 39.54
CA SER A 192 -4.20 4.85 38.86
C SER A 192 -3.18 3.70 38.94
N ASP A 193 -1.89 3.99 38.70
CA ASP A 193 -0.80 3.01 38.85
C ASP A 193 -0.72 2.47 40.28
N LEU A 194 -0.97 3.34 41.27
CA LEU A 194 -1.02 2.99 42.69
C LEU A 194 -2.19 2.07 43.01
N MET A 195 -3.40 2.40 42.56
CA MET A 195 -4.58 1.56 42.79
C MET A 195 -4.42 0.15 42.21
N VAL A 196 -3.88 0.03 41.00
CA VAL A 196 -3.56 -1.26 40.38
C VAL A 196 -2.58 -2.05 41.25
N ARG A 197 -1.53 -1.38 41.75
CA ARG A 197 -0.49 -1.99 42.58
C ARG A 197 -1.03 -2.53 43.90
N TYR A 198 -1.81 -1.75 44.64
CA TYR A 198 -2.36 -2.18 45.93
C TYR A 198 -3.43 -3.25 45.77
N THR A 199 -4.25 -3.19 44.72
CA THR A 199 -5.21 -4.25 44.38
C THR A 199 -4.49 -5.58 44.06
N PHE A 200 -3.36 -5.51 43.36
CA PHE A 200 -2.51 -6.69 43.09
C PHE A 200 -1.81 -7.21 44.36
N LEU A 201 -1.40 -6.31 45.25
CA LEU A 201 -0.81 -6.62 46.55
C LEU A 201 -1.81 -7.35 47.46
N GLU A 202 -3.04 -6.85 47.57
CA GLU A 202 -4.14 -7.45 48.32
C GLU A 202 -4.43 -8.89 47.84
N LYS A 203 -4.50 -9.11 46.52
CA LYS A 203 -4.64 -10.48 45.96
C LYS A 203 -3.45 -11.37 46.27
N SER A 204 -2.24 -10.80 46.30
CA SER A 204 -0.99 -11.54 46.52
C SER A 204 -0.70 -11.79 48.01
N GLN A 205 -1.56 -11.34 48.92
CA GLN A 205 -1.43 -11.48 50.37
C GLN A 205 -1.22 -12.93 50.81
N ALA A 206 -1.90 -13.90 50.17
CA ALA A 206 -1.72 -15.32 50.48
C ALA A 206 -0.31 -15.85 50.15
N ARG A 207 0.30 -15.36 49.06
CA ARG A 207 1.69 -15.70 48.68
C ARG A 207 2.69 -15.04 49.63
N ILE A 208 2.45 -13.77 49.96
CA ILE A 208 3.24 -13.01 50.94
C ILE A 208 3.23 -13.72 52.29
N TYR A 209 2.08 -14.23 52.72
CA TYR A 209 1.91 -14.96 53.99
C TYR A 209 2.65 -16.30 54.02
N LEU A 210 2.61 -17.08 52.94
CA LEU A 210 3.26 -18.41 52.89
C LEU A 210 4.81 -18.33 52.97
N ASN A 211 5.40 -17.22 52.50
CA ASN A 211 6.86 -17.05 52.45
C ASN A 211 7.46 -16.27 53.64
N SER A 212 6.65 -15.50 54.38
CA SER A 212 7.12 -14.64 55.48
C SER A 212 7.36 -15.37 56.81
N GLY A 213 7.04 -16.67 56.89
CA GLY A 213 7.20 -17.50 58.10
C GLY A 213 8.65 -17.75 58.58
N SER A 214 9.67 -17.12 57.98
CA SER A 214 11.08 -17.47 58.23
C SER A 214 11.98 -16.36 58.76
N LYS A 215 11.63 -15.07 58.73
CA LYS A 215 12.62 -14.02 59.05
C LYS A 215 11.97 -12.81 59.73
N VAL A 216 12.36 -12.58 60.99
CA VAL A 216 12.59 -11.28 61.70
C VAL A 216 12.20 -11.39 63.19
N ALA A 217 13.05 -10.83 64.06
CA ALA A 217 13.05 -10.94 65.52
C ALA A 217 12.45 -9.73 66.27
N GLU A 218 11.62 -8.91 65.61
CA GLU A 218 10.85 -7.80 66.23
C GLU A 218 9.36 -7.97 65.92
N SER A 219 8.47 -7.58 66.84
CA SER A 219 7.06 -7.98 66.87
C SER A 219 6.35 -7.77 65.50
N PRO A 220 6.07 -8.83 64.72
CA PRO A 220 5.46 -8.72 63.39
C PRO A 220 4.08 -8.04 63.41
N GLN A 221 3.40 -8.10 64.57
CA GLN A 221 2.09 -7.51 64.81
C GLN A 221 2.09 -5.99 64.64
N HIS A 222 3.07 -5.30 65.23
CA HIS A 222 3.12 -3.84 65.19
C HIS A 222 3.35 -3.32 63.76
N LEU A 223 4.21 -3.99 62.99
CA LEU A 223 4.51 -3.62 61.61
C LEU A 223 3.33 -3.90 60.68
N ALA A 224 2.61 -5.02 60.88
CA ALA A 224 1.40 -5.33 60.12
C ALA A 224 0.26 -4.32 60.37
N GLU A 225 0.03 -3.92 61.62
CA GLU A 225 -0.94 -2.88 61.97
C GLU A 225 -0.56 -1.51 61.43
N LEU A 226 0.73 -1.18 61.44
CA LEU A 226 1.26 0.07 60.89
C LEU A 226 1.03 0.15 59.38
N VAL A 227 1.36 -0.92 58.63
CA VAL A 227 1.10 -1.02 57.19
C VAL A 227 -0.39 -0.91 56.90
N ARG A 228 -1.24 -1.58 57.68
CA ARG A 228 -2.71 -1.49 57.54
C ARG A 228 -3.22 -0.06 57.75
N SER A 229 -2.76 0.61 58.80
CA SER A 229 -3.16 1.98 59.12
C SER A 229 -2.75 2.97 58.02
N LYS A 230 -1.50 2.88 57.56
CA LYS A 230 -0.99 3.73 56.47
C LYS A 230 -1.69 3.46 55.14
N THR A 231 -2.08 2.22 54.87
CA THR A 231 -2.82 1.86 53.64
C THR A 231 -4.24 2.46 53.64
N VAL A 232 -4.92 2.49 54.79
CA VAL A 232 -6.22 3.16 54.93
C VAL A 232 -6.07 4.68 54.71
N GLU A 233 -5.05 5.29 55.29
CA GLU A 233 -4.75 6.72 55.07
C GLU A 233 -4.47 7.02 53.59
N LEU A 234 -3.73 6.13 52.91
CA LEU A 234 -3.49 6.23 51.46
C LEU A 234 -4.79 6.18 50.65
N TYR A 235 -5.71 5.27 51.00
CA TYR A 235 -7.01 5.15 50.33
C TYR A 235 -7.89 6.38 50.54
N VAL A 236 -7.84 7.01 51.72
CA VAL A 236 -8.51 8.29 51.97
C VAL A 236 -7.96 9.37 51.03
N LEU A 237 -6.64 9.51 50.93
CA LEU A 237 -6.00 10.50 50.06
C LEU A 237 -6.32 10.28 48.57
N ILE A 238 -6.38 9.03 48.11
CA ILE A 238 -6.78 8.66 46.74
C ILE A 238 -8.23 9.10 46.46
N LEU A 239 -9.14 8.84 47.40
CA LEU A 239 -10.55 9.23 47.25
C LEU A 239 -10.71 10.74 47.24
N GLU A 240 -10.03 11.46 48.14
CA GLU A 240 -9.99 12.92 48.13
C GLU A 240 -9.49 13.44 46.76
N TYR A 241 -8.42 12.85 46.22
CA TYR A 241 -7.90 13.22 44.89
C TYR A 241 -8.94 13.03 43.79
N HIS A 242 -9.64 11.89 43.74
CA HIS A 242 -10.68 11.65 42.74
C HIS A 242 -11.88 12.58 42.89
N MET A 243 -12.28 12.91 44.12
CA MET A 243 -13.36 13.88 44.38
C MET A 243 -12.97 15.28 43.87
N CYS A 244 -11.73 15.71 44.12
CA CYS A 244 -11.20 16.95 43.57
C CYS A 244 -11.26 16.95 42.04
N LEU A 245 -10.84 15.85 41.43
CA LEU A 245 -10.75 15.75 39.98
C LEU A 245 -12.15 15.73 39.32
N ALA A 246 -13.08 14.99 39.90
CA ALA A 246 -14.46 14.94 39.44
C ALA A 246 -15.16 16.29 39.52
N THR A 247 -14.97 17.02 40.61
CA THR A 247 -15.56 18.36 40.80
C THR A 247 -14.97 19.39 39.85
N HIS A 248 -13.67 19.31 39.55
CA HIS A 248 -13.01 20.18 38.57
C HIS A 248 -13.58 20.01 37.15
N PHE A 249 -13.92 18.79 36.69
CA PHE A 249 -14.41 18.58 35.33
C PHE A 249 -15.93 18.73 35.13
N ASN A 250 -16.73 18.89 36.20
CA ASN A 250 -18.20 18.91 36.14
C ASN A 250 -18.83 20.33 36.05
N HIS A 251 -18.10 21.35 35.59
CA HIS A 251 -18.53 22.75 35.63
C HIS A 251 -19.79 23.08 34.79
N SER A 252 -20.97 22.97 35.39
CA SER A 252 -22.20 23.65 34.96
C SER A 252 -22.81 24.59 36.02
N GLY A 253 -22.16 24.79 37.17
CA GLY A 253 -22.44 25.94 38.02
C GLY A 253 -22.36 25.66 39.51
N TYR A 254 -21.22 25.97 40.13
CA TYR A 254 -21.14 26.24 41.56
C TYR A 254 -19.85 27.05 41.83
N ARG A 255 -19.99 28.37 42.01
CA ARG A 255 -18.86 29.31 42.15
C ARG A 255 -18.36 29.49 43.59
N ARG A 256 -18.97 28.83 44.59
CA ARG A 256 -18.69 29.12 46.01
C ARG A 256 -17.63 28.21 46.65
N PHE A 257 -17.50 26.96 46.18
CA PHE A 257 -16.50 26.00 46.71
C PHE A 257 -15.18 26.02 45.91
N LEU A 258 -15.24 26.39 44.63
CA LEU A 258 -14.07 26.49 43.76
C LEU A 258 -13.16 27.69 44.05
N LYS A 259 -13.61 28.70 44.81
CA LYS A 259 -12.78 29.88 45.07
C LYS A 259 -11.51 29.57 45.88
N ASP A 260 -11.50 28.43 46.59
CA ASP A 260 -10.36 27.96 47.41
C ASP A 260 -9.56 26.82 46.74
N TRP A 261 -9.89 26.43 45.50
CA TRP A 261 -9.41 25.19 44.87
C TRP A 261 -8.75 25.39 43.49
N VAL A 262 -8.60 26.62 43.01
CA VAL A 262 -7.95 26.98 41.74
C VAL A 262 -6.47 27.29 41.98
N ASP A 263 -5.73 26.35 42.57
CA ASP A 263 -4.28 26.50 42.77
C ASP A 263 -3.54 25.25 42.27
N VAL A 264 -2.67 25.42 41.27
CA VAL A 264 -1.87 24.36 40.64
C VAL A 264 -0.99 23.67 41.68
N ASP A 265 -0.56 24.41 42.70
CA ASP A 265 0.25 23.90 43.80
C ASP A 265 -0.48 22.84 44.63
N LYS A 266 -1.82 22.83 44.64
CA LYS A 266 -2.61 21.88 45.43
C LYS A 266 -2.58 20.46 44.87
N TRP A 267 -2.61 20.27 43.55
CA TRP A 267 -2.47 18.94 42.93
C TRP A 267 -1.11 18.32 43.22
N ARG A 268 -0.07 19.15 43.11
CA ARG A 268 1.30 18.78 43.42
C ARG A 268 1.43 18.38 44.89
N ASN A 269 0.87 19.16 45.81
CA ASN A 269 0.88 18.85 47.24
C ASN A 269 0.11 17.57 47.59
N MET A 270 -1.05 17.32 46.98
CA MET A 270 -1.81 16.08 47.16
C MET A 270 -1.03 14.88 46.62
N LEU A 271 -0.43 15.01 45.45
CA LEU A 271 0.40 13.96 44.85
C LEU A 271 1.67 13.68 45.67
N GLU A 272 2.34 14.72 46.18
CA GLU A 272 3.48 14.60 47.10
C GLU A 272 3.09 13.85 48.38
N SER A 273 1.91 14.14 48.94
CA SER A 273 1.39 13.43 50.12
C SER A 273 1.15 11.94 49.83
N ILE A 274 0.48 11.64 48.71
CA ILE A 274 0.20 10.26 48.26
C ILE A 274 1.49 9.48 48.01
N THR A 275 2.44 10.08 47.28
CA THR A 275 3.71 9.43 46.90
C THR A 275 4.65 9.27 48.09
N SER A 276 4.70 10.24 49.01
CA SER A 276 5.44 10.14 50.26
C SER A 276 4.92 8.99 51.13
N LEU A 277 3.59 8.86 51.24
CA LEU A 277 2.96 7.79 52.02
C LEU A 277 3.15 6.41 51.37
N ASP A 278 3.02 6.28 50.05
CA ASP A 278 3.37 5.05 49.31
C ASP A 278 4.84 4.65 49.54
N GLY A 279 5.76 5.62 49.51
CA GLY A 279 7.17 5.38 49.80
C GLY A 279 7.40 4.80 51.21
N LYS A 280 6.72 5.36 52.22
CA LYS A 280 6.77 4.84 53.60
C LYS A 280 6.18 3.43 53.70
N ILE A 281 5.03 3.17 53.07
CA ILE A 281 4.41 1.83 53.06
C ILE A 281 5.33 0.81 52.39
N ARG A 282 5.96 1.15 51.27
CA ARG A 282 6.93 0.29 50.57
C ARG A 282 8.14 -0.02 51.45
N GLN A 283 8.67 0.97 52.16
CA GLN A 283 9.77 0.76 53.09
C GLN A 283 9.38 -0.24 54.18
N ASP A 284 8.21 -0.04 54.81
CA ASP A 284 7.70 -0.93 55.85
C ASP A 284 7.39 -2.35 55.32
N LEU A 285 6.83 -2.46 54.11
CA LEU A 285 6.57 -3.74 53.44
C LEU A 285 7.86 -4.48 53.06
N THR A 286 8.90 -3.76 52.67
CA THR A 286 10.21 -4.34 52.36
C THR A 286 10.87 -4.88 53.64
N ILE A 287 10.71 -4.16 54.76
CA ILE A 287 11.16 -4.64 56.08
C ILE A 287 10.36 -5.88 56.52
N PHE A 288 9.06 -5.94 56.21
CA PHE A 288 8.19 -7.04 56.61
C PHE A 288 8.32 -8.31 55.73
N VAL A 289 8.41 -8.18 54.41
CA VAL A 289 8.34 -9.30 53.45
C VAL A 289 9.67 -9.56 52.71
N GLY A 290 10.62 -8.61 52.73
CA GLY A 290 11.89 -8.71 52.01
C GLY A 290 11.74 -8.57 50.48
N ASP A 291 12.59 -9.28 49.73
CA ASP A 291 12.73 -9.16 48.27
C ASP A 291 11.50 -9.66 47.48
N ASP A 292 10.62 -10.45 48.11
CA ASP A 292 9.42 -11.01 47.47
C ASP A 292 8.43 -9.92 47.02
N ILE A 293 8.32 -8.81 47.76
CA ILE A 293 7.49 -7.66 47.35
C ILE A 293 8.05 -7.02 46.08
N GLN A 294 9.37 -6.95 45.94
CA GLN A 294 9.99 -6.43 44.72
C GLN A 294 9.75 -7.36 43.53
N ALA A 295 9.78 -8.68 43.74
CA ALA A 295 9.44 -9.66 42.70
C ALA A 295 7.99 -9.53 42.22
N ILE A 296 7.04 -9.37 43.16
CA ILE A 296 5.61 -9.17 42.87
C ILE A 296 5.39 -7.88 42.06
N PHE A 297 6.01 -6.77 42.46
CA PHE A 297 5.89 -5.52 41.71
C PHE A 297 6.55 -5.58 40.34
N LYS A 298 7.67 -6.30 40.20
CA LYS A 298 8.32 -6.54 38.91
C LYS A 298 7.44 -7.39 37.97
N GLU A 299 6.75 -8.40 38.48
CA GLU A 299 5.78 -9.20 37.72
C GLU A 299 4.62 -8.34 37.20
N LEU A 300 4.11 -7.43 38.04
CA LEU A 300 3.07 -6.47 37.66
C LEU A 300 3.55 -5.51 36.57
N GLU A 301 4.73 -4.91 36.72
CA GLU A 301 5.32 -4.00 35.72
C GLU A 301 5.50 -4.70 34.37
N ASN A 302 6.01 -5.94 34.37
CA ASN A 302 6.15 -6.75 33.16
C ASN A 302 4.79 -7.01 32.50
N SER A 303 3.77 -7.33 33.30
CA SER A 303 2.41 -7.60 32.79
C SER A 303 1.75 -6.35 32.19
N GLN A 304 1.97 -5.18 32.80
CA GLN A 304 1.51 -3.89 32.26
C GLN A 304 2.20 -3.56 30.93
N GLN A 305 3.52 -3.79 30.85
CA GLN A 305 4.30 -3.49 29.66
C GLN A 305 3.82 -4.30 28.43
N VAL A 306 3.55 -5.60 28.60
CA VAL A 306 3.05 -6.47 27.52
C VAL A 306 1.72 -5.97 26.93
N VAL A 307 0.81 -5.48 27.77
CA VAL A 307 -0.48 -4.94 27.33
C VAL A 307 -0.29 -3.61 26.60
N ILE A 308 0.57 -2.73 27.11
CA ILE A 308 0.89 -1.44 26.48
C ILE A 308 1.52 -1.65 25.10
N ASP A 309 2.46 -2.58 24.99
CA ASP A 309 3.11 -2.93 23.73
C ASP A 309 2.08 -3.48 22.73
N SER A 310 1.17 -4.35 23.17
CA SER A 310 0.08 -4.86 22.34
C SER A 310 -0.87 -3.76 21.84
N LEU A 311 -1.21 -2.77 22.67
CA LEU A 311 -2.02 -1.62 22.28
C LEU A 311 -1.29 -0.70 21.28
N SER A 312 0.04 -0.59 21.40
CA SER A 312 0.87 0.19 20.47
C SER A 312 0.89 -0.43 19.07
N VAL A 313 1.02 -1.76 18.98
CA VAL A 313 0.96 -2.52 17.73
C VAL A 313 -0.39 -2.35 17.05
N LEU A 314 -1.49 -2.40 17.82
CA LEU A 314 -2.83 -2.18 17.28
C LEU A 314 -2.98 -0.77 16.70
N LYS A 315 -2.51 0.27 17.40
CA LYS A 315 -2.54 1.65 16.87
C LYS A 315 -1.82 1.76 15.54
N GLU A 316 -0.64 1.17 15.42
CA GLU A 316 0.13 1.23 14.18
C GLU A 316 -0.61 0.54 13.04
N SER A 317 -1.21 -0.63 13.31
CA SER A 317 -2.03 -1.34 12.31
C SER A 317 -3.26 -0.54 11.84
N PHE A 318 -3.91 0.22 12.74
CA PHE A 318 -5.02 1.11 12.38
C PHE A 318 -4.56 2.30 11.54
N LYS A 319 -3.40 2.88 11.89
CA LYS A 319 -2.78 3.97 11.11
C LYS A 319 -2.48 3.51 9.69
N GLU A 320 -1.84 2.36 9.54
CA GLU A 320 -1.55 1.75 8.24
C GLU A 320 -2.81 1.51 7.41
N ALA A 321 -3.87 0.94 8.01
CA ALA A 321 -5.13 0.69 7.31
C ALA A 321 -5.81 1.98 6.85
N LYS A 322 -5.79 3.04 7.67
CA LYS A 322 -6.34 4.35 7.31
C LYS A 322 -5.56 5.00 6.16
N GLN A 323 -4.23 4.94 6.21
CA GLN A 323 -3.35 5.49 5.18
C GLN A 323 -3.53 4.78 3.85
N LYS A 324 -3.62 3.45 3.87
CA LYS A 324 -3.92 2.68 2.67
C LYS A 324 -5.24 3.13 2.03
N LYS A 325 -6.30 3.28 2.83
CA LYS A 325 -7.60 3.76 2.34
C LYS A 325 -7.50 5.14 1.67
N LEU A 326 -6.75 6.08 2.25
CA LEU A 326 -6.56 7.41 1.68
C LEU A 326 -5.80 7.37 0.34
N LEU A 327 -4.79 6.51 0.24
CA LEU A 327 -4.05 6.34 -1.02
C LEU A 327 -4.92 5.69 -2.10
N ASP A 328 -5.79 4.76 -1.72
CA ASP A 328 -6.74 4.10 -2.61
C ASP A 328 -7.79 5.08 -3.18
N ASP A 329 -8.01 6.25 -2.56
CA ASP A 329 -8.92 7.30 -3.06
C ASP A 329 -8.31 8.11 -4.22
N LEU A 330 -7.00 8.00 -4.50
CA LEU A 330 -6.36 8.70 -5.61
C LEU A 330 -6.68 8.03 -6.97
N PRO A 331 -6.87 8.81 -8.06
CA PRO A 331 -7.03 8.26 -9.40
C PRO A 331 -5.69 7.76 -9.95
N VAL A 332 -5.35 6.50 -9.67
CA VAL A 332 -4.08 5.86 -10.06
C VAL A 332 -4.22 5.03 -11.33
N VAL A 333 -3.17 5.00 -12.15
CA VAL A 333 -3.06 4.13 -13.34
C VAL A 333 -2.06 3.01 -13.05
N SER A 334 -2.53 1.91 -12.47
CA SER A 334 -1.69 0.77 -12.06
C SER A 334 -0.90 0.12 -13.21
N LYS A 335 -1.40 0.22 -14.45
CA LYS A 335 -0.72 -0.26 -15.66
C LYS A 335 0.44 0.62 -16.13
N ALA A 336 0.53 1.85 -15.65
CA ALA A 336 1.61 2.77 -16.00
C ALA A 336 2.90 2.50 -15.21
N GLN A 337 2.83 1.67 -14.16
CA GLN A 337 3.93 1.43 -13.23
C GLN A 337 4.88 0.36 -13.77
N PHE A 338 6.17 0.50 -13.46
CA PHE A 338 7.16 -0.55 -13.69
C PHE A 338 6.77 -1.83 -12.95
N GLY A 339 6.86 -2.98 -13.63
CA GLY A 339 6.53 -4.28 -13.05
C GLY A 339 5.02 -4.56 -12.91
N SER A 340 4.16 -3.78 -13.55
CA SER A 340 2.74 -4.13 -13.68
C SER A 340 2.54 -5.39 -14.52
N PHE A 341 1.36 -6.02 -14.43
CA PHE A 341 1.07 -7.26 -15.19
C PHE A 341 1.23 -7.07 -16.70
N ASP A 342 0.76 -5.95 -17.24
CA ASP A 342 0.90 -5.58 -18.66
C ASP A 342 2.36 -5.24 -19.03
N ASP A 343 3.19 -4.94 -18.03
CA ASP A 343 4.63 -4.67 -18.13
C ASP A 343 5.47 -5.95 -18.17
N GLY A 344 5.01 -7.03 -17.51
CA GLY A 344 5.75 -8.27 -17.31
C GLY A 344 6.16 -9.04 -18.58
N ASN A 345 5.52 -8.74 -19.71
CA ASN A 345 5.86 -9.34 -21.01
C ASN A 345 6.88 -8.51 -21.81
N LYS A 346 7.31 -7.35 -21.31
CA LYS A 346 8.25 -6.45 -22.00
C LYS A 346 9.65 -6.62 -21.42
N SER A 347 10.61 -6.94 -22.28
CA SER A 347 11.99 -7.24 -21.88
C SER A 347 12.80 -6.00 -21.50
N GLU A 348 13.75 -6.19 -20.58
CA GLU A 348 14.89 -5.31 -20.33
C GLU A 348 15.91 -5.38 -21.49
N CYS A 349 16.92 -4.51 -21.50
CA CYS A 349 18.06 -4.61 -22.40
C CYS A 349 18.72 -5.99 -22.28
N LEU A 350 19.06 -6.59 -23.43
CA LEU A 350 19.85 -7.80 -23.44
C LEU A 350 21.23 -7.50 -22.83
N GLU A 351 21.72 -8.38 -21.96
CA GLU A 351 23.02 -8.24 -21.33
C GLU A 351 24.12 -8.04 -22.40
N GLY A 352 24.94 -7.01 -22.22
CA GLY A 352 25.98 -6.62 -23.18
C GLY A 352 25.55 -5.61 -24.25
N THR A 353 24.24 -5.30 -24.38
CA THR A 353 23.76 -4.23 -25.28
C THR A 353 23.63 -2.89 -24.57
N ARG A 354 23.71 -1.78 -25.32
CA ARG A 354 23.48 -0.40 -24.83
C ARG A 354 24.35 -0.01 -23.63
N THR A 355 25.50 -0.65 -23.47
CA THR A 355 26.36 -0.50 -22.27
C THR A 355 26.88 0.91 -22.08
N GLU A 356 27.11 1.66 -23.17
CA GLU A 356 27.56 3.05 -23.13
C GLU A 356 26.52 3.97 -22.48
N ILE A 357 25.28 3.99 -22.98
CA ILE A 357 24.21 4.81 -22.42
C ILE A 357 23.82 4.34 -21.01
N LEU A 358 23.84 3.03 -20.74
CA LEU A 358 23.60 2.51 -19.40
C LEU A 358 24.66 3.00 -18.40
N ARG A 359 25.92 3.13 -18.82
CA ARG A 359 27.00 3.73 -18.01
C ARG A 359 26.77 5.22 -17.77
N GLU A 360 26.37 5.97 -18.79
CA GLU A 360 26.04 7.39 -18.66
C GLU A 360 24.88 7.63 -17.69
N ILE A 361 23.84 6.79 -17.76
CA ILE A 361 22.69 6.84 -16.84
C ILE A 361 23.15 6.53 -15.41
N GLN A 362 23.97 5.49 -15.21
CA GLN A 362 24.50 5.15 -13.89
C GLN A 362 25.31 6.32 -13.30
N SER A 363 26.25 6.86 -14.08
CA SER A 363 27.09 7.98 -13.64
C SER A 363 26.26 9.21 -13.27
N TRP A 364 25.26 9.55 -14.09
CA TRP A 364 24.35 10.66 -13.82
C TRP A 364 23.51 10.46 -12.54
N ALA A 365 23.01 9.24 -12.34
CA ALA A 365 22.15 8.90 -11.20
C ALA A 365 22.94 8.92 -9.88
N GLU A 366 24.20 8.48 -9.93
CA GLU A 366 25.12 8.47 -8.78
C GLU A 366 25.68 9.86 -8.44
N SER A 367 25.83 10.73 -9.44
CA SER A 367 26.46 12.05 -9.29
C SER A 367 25.52 13.06 -8.59
N PRO A 368 25.89 13.54 -7.38
CA PRO A 368 25.12 14.55 -6.63
C PRO A 368 24.94 15.89 -7.34
N ASP A 369 26.00 16.32 -8.03
CA ASP A 369 26.12 17.67 -8.60
C ASP A 369 25.70 17.73 -10.07
N ASP A 370 25.33 16.58 -10.64
CA ASP A 370 24.83 16.51 -11.99
C ASP A 370 23.46 17.16 -12.17
N SER A 371 23.08 17.28 -13.43
CA SER A 371 21.74 17.65 -13.86
C SER A 371 20.63 16.93 -13.08
N GLN A 372 19.54 17.66 -12.80
CA GLN A 372 18.34 17.10 -12.20
C GLN A 372 17.58 16.22 -13.20
N VAL A 373 17.57 16.61 -14.47
CA VAL A 373 16.83 15.94 -15.52
C VAL A 373 17.80 15.26 -16.49
N PHE A 374 17.64 13.97 -16.71
CA PHE A 374 18.25 13.26 -17.84
C PHE A 374 17.18 13.06 -18.90
N TRP A 375 17.39 13.64 -20.08
CA TRP A 375 16.47 13.50 -21.19
C TRP A 375 17.10 12.64 -22.27
N LEU A 376 16.58 11.43 -22.42
CA LEU A 376 16.94 10.49 -23.47
C LEU A 376 16.02 10.68 -24.67
N ARG A 377 16.47 11.45 -25.66
CA ARG A 377 15.73 11.66 -26.91
C ARG A 377 16.23 10.73 -27.99
N GLY A 378 15.35 10.26 -28.86
CA GLY A 378 15.77 9.42 -29.98
C GLY A 378 14.60 8.98 -30.84
N MET A 379 14.89 8.56 -32.07
CA MET A 379 13.87 8.15 -33.02
C MET A 379 13.09 6.91 -32.55
N ALA A 380 11.96 6.67 -33.19
CA ALA A 380 11.19 5.43 -33.05
C ALA A 380 12.11 4.20 -33.15
N GLY A 381 11.95 3.27 -32.21
CA GLY A 381 12.60 1.96 -32.32
C GLY A 381 14.10 1.88 -32.01
N THR A 382 14.70 2.91 -31.42
CA THR A 382 16.08 2.85 -30.91
C THR A 382 16.20 2.14 -29.55
N GLY A 383 15.08 1.77 -28.89
CA GLY A 383 15.10 1.01 -27.63
C GLY A 383 15.04 1.86 -26.34
N LYS A 384 14.60 3.12 -26.43
CA LYS A 384 14.46 4.02 -25.26
C LYS A 384 13.64 3.39 -24.11
N SER A 385 12.45 2.87 -24.40
CA SER A 385 11.60 2.22 -23.38
C SER A 385 12.23 0.98 -22.76
N THR A 386 13.06 0.26 -23.53
CA THR A 386 13.83 -0.89 -23.02
C THR A 386 14.92 -0.42 -22.05
N ILE A 387 15.63 0.67 -22.36
CA ILE A 387 16.60 1.31 -21.46
C ILE A 387 15.91 1.80 -20.19
N SER A 388 14.75 2.46 -20.30
CA SER A 388 13.94 2.90 -19.15
C SER A 388 13.60 1.75 -18.20
N ARG A 389 13.21 0.59 -18.75
CA ARG A 389 12.90 -0.61 -17.96
C ARG A 389 14.12 -1.16 -17.26
N THR A 390 15.24 -1.28 -17.96
CA THR A 390 16.51 -1.69 -17.35
C THR A 390 16.92 -0.74 -16.23
N PHE A 391 16.74 0.56 -16.42
CA PHE A 391 17.04 1.54 -15.37
C PHE A 391 16.11 1.42 -14.16
N ALA A 392 14.80 1.28 -14.38
CA ALA A 392 13.84 1.03 -13.30
C ALA A 392 14.17 -0.26 -12.53
N ALA A 393 14.44 -1.35 -13.25
CA ALA A 393 14.82 -2.64 -12.69
C ALA A 393 16.09 -2.53 -11.83
N ALA A 394 17.12 -1.84 -12.35
CA ALA A 394 18.37 -1.62 -11.63
C ALA A 394 18.16 -0.81 -10.34
N CYS A 395 17.35 0.26 -10.39
CA CYS A 395 17.03 1.06 -9.22
C CYS A 395 16.24 0.27 -8.16
N GLN A 396 15.25 -0.52 -8.59
CA GLN A 396 14.42 -1.33 -7.69
C GLN A 396 15.23 -2.47 -7.05
N GLN A 397 16.10 -3.11 -7.82
CA GLN A 397 16.90 -4.26 -7.38
C GLN A 397 18.26 -3.86 -6.79
N ARG A 398 18.62 -2.56 -6.83
CA ARG A 398 19.93 -2.02 -6.45
C ARG A 398 21.10 -2.74 -7.13
N LYS A 399 20.96 -2.97 -8.43
CA LYS A 399 21.98 -3.61 -9.26
C LYS A 399 22.74 -2.59 -10.09
N SER A 400 23.94 -2.97 -10.53
CA SER A 400 24.71 -2.19 -11.50
C SER A 400 24.00 -2.20 -12.86
N LEU A 401 24.01 -1.07 -13.56
CA LEU A 401 23.64 -0.98 -14.98
C LEU A 401 24.81 -1.40 -15.88
N ILE A 402 26.03 -1.37 -15.35
CA ILE A 402 27.25 -1.73 -16.04
C ILE A 402 27.56 -3.21 -15.73
N PRO A 403 27.85 -4.05 -16.74
CA PRO A 403 28.31 -5.43 -16.52
C PRO A 403 29.54 -5.46 -15.61
N HIS A 404 29.49 -6.26 -14.55
CA HIS A 404 30.54 -6.36 -13.52
C HIS A 404 30.91 -5.02 -12.82
N GLY A 405 30.06 -3.99 -12.93
CA GLY A 405 30.24 -2.70 -12.27
C GLY A 405 29.76 -2.67 -10.81
N PRO A 406 30.01 -1.57 -10.08
CA PRO A 406 29.49 -1.38 -8.73
C PRO A 406 27.96 -1.26 -8.75
N SER A 407 27.31 -1.83 -7.73
CA SER A 407 25.86 -1.65 -7.51
C SER A 407 25.52 -0.19 -7.24
N LEU A 408 24.31 0.21 -7.64
CA LEU A 408 23.77 1.54 -7.33
C LEU A 408 23.78 1.83 -5.80
N PRO A 409 24.00 3.09 -5.39
CA PRO A 409 24.12 3.45 -3.99
C PRO A 409 22.87 3.10 -3.17
N VAL A 410 23.07 2.71 -1.90
CA VAL A 410 21.97 2.33 -0.98
C VAL A 410 20.98 3.47 -0.71
N HIS A 411 21.43 4.72 -0.84
CA HIS A 411 20.61 5.91 -0.66
C HIS A 411 19.89 6.37 -1.94
N LEU A 412 19.99 5.60 -3.04
CA LEU A 412 19.27 5.83 -4.29
C LEU A 412 18.08 4.88 -4.38
N TYR A 413 16.89 5.43 -4.60
CA TYR A 413 15.64 4.68 -4.68
C TYR A 413 14.89 5.00 -5.97
N LEU A 414 14.24 3.99 -6.56
CA LEU A 414 13.17 4.25 -7.51
C LEU A 414 11.97 4.81 -6.74
N GLY A 415 11.75 6.11 -6.83
CA GLY A 415 10.63 6.78 -6.17
C GLY A 415 9.32 6.44 -6.87
N ALA A 416 9.25 6.63 -8.18
CA ALA A 416 8.08 6.28 -8.98
C ALA A 416 8.44 6.13 -10.45
N SER A 417 7.58 5.46 -11.19
CA SER A 417 7.70 5.25 -12.63
C SER A 417 6.35 5.46 -13.32
N PHE A 418 6.36 6.07 -14.50
CA PHE A 418 5.16 6.21 -15.32
C PHE A 418 5.51 6.00 -16.79
N PHE A 419 5.01 4.91 -17.36
CA PHE A 419 5.17 4.58 -18.77
C PHE A 419 3.94 5.06 -19.53
N PHE A 420 4.09 6.15 -20.28
CA PHE A 420 3.06 6.62 -21.19
C PHE A 420 2.84 5.59 -22.31
N ASP A 421 1.62 5.58 -22.84
CA ASP A 421 1.25 4.73 -23.95
C ASP A 421 0.04 5.34 -24.65
N ARG A 422 0.24 5.76 -25.90
CA ARG A 422 -0.78 6.48 -26.66
C ARG A 422 -2.04 5.65 -26.87
N SER A 423 -1.89 4.32 -26.89
CA SER A 423 -2.98 3.39 -27.12
C SER A 423 -3.72 3.00 -25.86
N GLU A 424 -3.23 3.34 -24.66
CA GLU A 424 -3.84 2.91 -23.39
C GLU A 424 -4.49 4.08 -22.64
N PRO A 425 -5.80 4.01 -22.37
CA PRO A 425 -6.54 5.04 -21.63
C PRO A 425 -5.94 5.34 -20.26
N GLY A 426 -5.73 6.62 -19.98
CA GLY A 426 -5.10 7.09 -18.75
C GLY A 426 -3.58 6.99 -18.73
N ARG A 427 -2.96 6.20 -19.63
CA ARG A 427 -1.51 6.25 -19.92
C ARG A 427 -1.20 7.22 -21.07
N ASN A 428 -2.21 7.61 -21.83
CA ASN A 428 -2.14 8.58 -22.92
C ASN A 428 -2.41 10.03 -22.47
N THR A 429 -2.63 10.30 -21.17
CA THR A 429 -2.83 11.66 -20.65
C THR A 429 -1.97 11.91 -19.40
N VAL A 430 -1.76 13.19 -19.08
CA VAL A 430 -0.94 13.63 -17.93
C VAL A 430 -1.76 13.81 -16.65
N GLU A 431 -3.09 13.73 -16.71
CA GLU A 431 -3.97 14.13 -15.58
C GLU A 431 -3.84 13.22 -14.37
N LYS A 432 -3.53 11.94 -14.62
CA LYS A 432 -3.33 10.91 -13.60
C LYS A 432 -1.85 10.67 -13.29
N LEU A 433 -0.94 11.46 -13.88
CA LEU A 433 0.50 11.33 -13.71
C LEU A 433 0.92 11.52 -12.25
N PHE A 434 0.67 12.71 -11.68
CA PHE A 434 1.10 13.03 -10.32
C PHE A 434 0.36 12.26 -9.22
N PRO A 435 -0.95 11.96 -9.34
CA PRO A 435 -1.62 11.03 -8.43
C PRO A 435 -0.98 9.64 -8.42
N SER A 436 -0.66 9.08 -9.59
CA SER A 436 0.00 7.77 -9.70
C SER A 436 1.42 7.78 -9.12
N ILE A 437 2.20 8.83 -9.42
CA ILE A 437 3.54 9.04 -8.86
C ILE A 437 3.49 9.16 -7.33
N SER A 438 2.52 9.89 -6.79
CA SER A 438 2.37 10.07 -5.34
C SER A 438 2.03 8.76 -4.64
N TYR A 439 1.15 7.94 -5.23
CA TYR A 439 0.83 6.61 -4.73
C TYR A 439 2.05 5.68 -4.72
N GLU A 440 2.85 5.67 -5.79
CA GLU A 440 4.10 4.90 -5.86
C GLU A 440 5.13 5.40 -4.86
N LEU A 441 5.33 6.72 -4.78
CA LEU A 441 6.28 7.35 -3.87
C LEU A 441 5.97 6.99 -2.41
N ALA A 442 4.69 7.01 -2.02
CA ALA A 442 4.24 6.60 -0.69
C ALA A 442 4.51 5.12 -0.40
N SER A 443 4.62 4.29 -1.43
CA SER A 443 4.89 2.85 -1.33
C SER A 443 6.38 2.52 -1.36
N SER A 444 7.15 3.17 -2.24
CA SER A 444 8.58 2.95 -2.44
C SER A 444 9.45 3.68 -1.41
N PHE A 445 8.96 4.81 -0.88
CA PHE A 445 9.62 5.60 0.14
C PHE A 445 8.65 5.89 1.31
N PRO A 446 8.49 4.94 2.25
CA PRO A 446 7.47 4.98 3.29
C PRO A 446 7.50 6.23 4.19
N ASP A 447 8.65 6.87 4.36
CA ASP A 447 8.80 8.10 5.15
C ASP A 447 7.97 9.27 4.56
N SER A 448 7.72 9.24 3.25
CA SER A 448 6.85 10.22 2.58
C SER A 448 5.35 9.95 2.78
N ARG A 449 4.97 8.71 3.14
CA ARG A 449 3.57 8.24 3.18
C ARG A 449 2.71 9.08 4.10
N ASP A 450 3.21 9.41 5.28
CA ASP A 450 2.49 10.19 6.29
C ASP A 450 2.14 11.59 5.75
N LYS A 451 3.11 12.27 5.13
CA LYS A 451 2.95 13.62 4.58
C LYS A 451 2.01 13.64 3.37
N ILE A 452 2.10 12.62 2.51
CA ILE A 452 1.20 12.45 1.35
C ILE A 452 -0.25 12.19 1.83
N CYS A 453 -0.44 11.28 2.77
CA CYS A 453 -1.77 10.98 3.34
C CYS A 453 -2.38 12.20 4.04
N GLN A 454 -1.55 13.04 4.66
CA GLN A 454 -2.00 14.32 5.23
C GLN A 454 -2.55 15.24 4.13
N ALA A 455 -1.83 15.42 3.01
CA ALA A 455 -2.29 16.25 1.90
C ALA A 455 -3.63 15.76 1.31
N ILE A 456 -3.82 14.44 1.19
CA ILE A 456 -5.09 13.84 0.75
C ILE A 456 -6.20 14.08 1.77
N SER A 457 -5.90 13.96 3.07
CA SER A 457 -6.87 14.20 4.14
C SER A 457 -7.35 15.65 4.20
N GLU A 458 -6.45 16.61 3.91
CA GLU A 458 -6.76 18.04 3.85
C GLU A 458 -7.61 18.39 2.62
N ASN A 459 -7.45 17.66 1.52
CA ASN A 459 -8.21 17.86 0.29
C ASN A 459 -8.45 16.53 -0.45
N GLN A 460 -9.60 15.91 -0.21
CA GLN A 460 -9.98 14.61 -0.81
C GLN A 460 -10.04 14.64 -2.34
N PHE A 461 -10.24 15.82 -2.94
CA PHE A 461 -10.33 15.96 -4.40
C PHE A 461 -8.97 16.31 -5.04
N ILE A 462 -7.87 16.30 -4.29
CA ILE A 462 -6.56 16.74 -4.80
C ILE A 462 -6.13 15.96 -6.05
N GLY A 463 -6.48 14.68 -6.15
CA GLY A 463 -6.16 13.82 -7.28
C GLY A 463 -6.83 14.21 -8.60
N THR A 464 -7.90 15.00 -8.58
CA THR A 464 -8.63 15.44 -9.80
C THR A 464 -8.47 16.94 -10.08
N GLN A 465 -7.65 17.64 -9.29
CA GLN A 465 -7.34 19.05 -9.53
C GLN A 465 -6.36 19.26 -10.69
N ASN A 466 -6.07 20.53 -11.01
CA ASN A 466 -5.06 20.87 -12.00
C ASN A 466 -3.65 20.34 -11.62
N LEU A 467 -2.83 20.09 -12.64
CA LEU A 467 -1.48 19.53 -12.52
C LEU A 467 -0.58 20.28 -11.52
N ARG A 468 -0.70 21.61 -11.45
CA ARG A 468 0.10 22.43 -10.54
C ARG A 468 -0.22 22.11 -9.08
N ASN A 469 -1.50 22.02 -8.74
CA ASN A 469 -1.94 21.67 -7.39
C ASN A 469 -1.55 20.24 -7.04
N GLN A 470 -1.77 19.30 -7.96
CA GLN A 470 -1.35 17.91 -7.77
C GLN A 470 0.15 17.82 -7.47
N TRP A 471 1.02 18.36 -8.34
CA TRP A 471 2.48 18.37 -8.14
C TRP A 471 2.88 19.00 -6.81
N HIS A 472 2.34 20.19 -6.52
CA HIS A 472 2.76 20.95 -5.35
C HIS A 472 2.34 20.26 -4.05
N LYS A 473 1.10 19.80 -3.96
CA LYS A 473 0.51 19.25 -2.71
C LYS A 473 0.79 17.77 -2.50
N LEU A 474 0.86 16.96 -3.56
CA LEU A 474 1.05 15.51 -3.43
C LEU A 474 2.51 15.06 -3.48
N ILE A 475 3.43 15.90 -3.99
CA ILE A 475 4.83 15.53 -4.20
C ILE A 475 5.76 16.57 -3.57
N LEU A 476 5.77 17.80 -4.06
CA LEU A 476 6.80 18.77 -3.68
C LEU A 476 6.73 19.20 -2.21
N GLU A 477 5.56 19.58 -1.71
CA GLU A 477 5.37 19.99 -0.31
C GLU A 477 5.60 18.84 0.68
N PRO A 478 5.07 17.62 0.46
CA PRO A 478 5.42 16.45 1.26
C PRO A 478 6.94 16.21 1.36
N LEU A 479 7.66 16.29 0.23
CA LEU A 479 9.11 16.11 0.21
C LEU A 479 9.86 17.26 0.90
N LEU A 480 9.41 18.52 0.74
CA LEU A 480 10.00 19.67 1.44
C LEU A 480 9.83 19.60 2.95
N LEU A 481 8.72 19.03 3.43
CA LEU A 481 8.50 18.79 4.85
C LEU A 481 9.42 17.68 5.36
N LEU A 482 9.49 16.57 4.62
CA LEU A 482 10.32 15.42 4.97
C LEU A 482 11.81 15.72 4.96
N GLU A 483 12.28 16.55 4.03
CA GLU A 483 13.69 16.93 3.91
C GLU A 483 14.27 17.52 5.21
N LYS A 484 13.43 18.21 5.99
CA LYS A 484 13.81 18.80 7.29
C LYS A 484 14.00 17.76 8.39
N GLU A 485 13.45 16.56 8.19
CA GLU A 485 13.48 15.44 9.14
C GLU A 485 14.58 14.42 8.80
N LEU A 486 15.12 14.46 7.57
CA LEU A 486 16.17 13.54 7.13
C LEU A 486 17.55 13.90 7.70
N LEU A 487 18.20 12.91 8.30
CA LEU A 487 19.56 13.03 8.83
C LEU A 487 20.64 12.92 7.74
N LEU A 488 20.35 12.22 6.65
CA LEU A 488 21.26 11.97 5.54
C LEU A 488 20.57 12.29 4.21
N PRO A 489 21.33 12.78 3.20
CA PRO A 489 20.78 12.99 1.87
C PRO A 489 20.30 11.70 1.21
N VAL A 490 19.18 11.77 0.50
CA VAL A 490 18.57 10.65 -0.23
C VAL A 490 18.37 11.05 -1.69
N THR A 491 18.61 10.14 -2.61
CA THR A 491 18.32 10.32 -4.03
C THR A 491 17.07 9.53 -4.41
N LEU A 492 16.07 10.22 -4.95
CA LEU A 492 14.83 9.62 -5.46
C LEU A 492 14.81 9.75 -6.98
N VAL A 493 14.65 8.62 -7.68
CA VAL A 493 14.52 8.58 -9.14
C VAL A 493 13.04 8.57 -9.51
N LEU A 494 12.63 9.53 -10.34
CA LEU A 494 11.33 9.59 -10.99
C LEU A 494 11.53 9.31 -12.48
N LEU A 495 10.95 8.23 -12.96
CA LEU A 495 11.10 7.79 -14.35
C LEU A 495 9.82 8.03 -15.16
N LEU A 496 9.88 8.83 -16.22
CA LEU A 496 8.78 9.02 -17.18
C LEU A 496 9.20 8.53 -18.55
N ASP A 497 8.60 7.45 -19.02
CA ASP A 497 8.90 6.88 -20.33
C ASP A 497 7.87 7.31 -21.38
N ALA A 498 8.35 7.65 -22.58
CA ALA A 498 7.57 7.98 -23.77
C ALA A 498 6.64 9.19 -23.57
N LEU A 499 7.14 10.28 -22.97
CA LEU A 499 6.31 11.46 -22.66
C LEU A 499 5.63 12.09 -23.89
N ASP A 500 6.18 11.90 -25.09
CA ASP A 500 5.54 12.31 -26.36
C ASP A 500 4.26 11.54 -26.72
N GLU A 501 4.00 10.41 -26.05
CA GLU A 501 2.78 9.62 -26.24
C GLU A 501 1.58 10.17 -25.46
N ALA A 502 1.78 11.16 -24.59
CA ALA A 502 0.70 11.93 -24.02
C ALA A 502 -0.01 12.73 -25.12
N VAL A 503 -1.29 12.44 -25.36
CA VAL A 503 -2.07 13.11 -26.39
C VAL A 503 -2.34 14.55 -25.92
N SER A 504 -1.88 15.50 -26.72
CA SER A 504 -2.36 16.88 -26.70
C SER A 504 -3.45 16.96 -27.76
N GLU A 505 -4.70 17.26 -27.42
CA GLU A 505 -5.67 17.70 -28.43
C GLU A 505 -5.00 18.82 -29.24
N ASP A 506 -4.88 18.64 -30.56
CA ASP A 506 -4.12 19.52 -31.45
C ASP A 506 -4.70 20.97 -31.34
N PRO A 507 -3.89 21.99 -30.99
CA PRO A 507 -4.37 23.36 -30.81
C PRO A 507 -5.04 23.99 -32.04
N LYS A 508 -4.95 23.35 -33.21
CA LYS A 508 -5.52 23.88 -34.46
C LYS A 508 -7.03 23.72 -34.60
N GLU A 509 -7.71 22.91 -33.78
CA GLU A 509 -9.16 22.66 -33.98
C GLU A 509 -10.09 23.01 -32.84
N THR A 510 -9.66 23.20 -31.60
CA THR A 510 -10.56 23.69 -30.55
C THR A 510 -9.80 24.44 -29.47
N GLY A 511 -10.31 25.62 -29.07
CA GLY A 511 -9.74 26.50 -28.05
C GLY A 511 -9.74 25.94 -26.62
N LYS A 512 -9.33 24.69 -26.41
CA LYS A 512 -8.94 24.11 -25.13
C LYS A 512 -7.42 23.92 -25.13
N PRO A 513 -6.72 24.18 -24.00
CA PRO A 513 -5.27 24.01 -23.97
C PRO A 513 -4.94 22.52 -24.14
N ALA A 514 -4.12 22.23 -25.15
CA ALA A 514 -3.34 21.00 -25.25
C ALA A 514 -2.84 20.60 -23.86
N HIS A 515 -3.00 19.34 -23.46
CA HIS A 515 -2.40 18.82 -22.24
C HIS A 515 -0.92 19.24 -22.18
N ASP A 516 -0.59 20.11 -21.21
CA ASP A 516 0.60 20.96 -21.24
C ASP A 516 1.85 20.14 -20.84
N ILE A 517 2.40 19.35 -21.77
CA ILE A 517 3.70 18.67 -21.59
C ILE A 517 4.75 19.69 -21.12
N GLY A 518 4.78 20.88 -21.74
CA GLY A 518 5.63 22.00 -21.29
C GLY A 518 5.35 22.41 -19.83
N GLY A 519 4.11 22.34 -19.38
CA GLY A 519 3.66 22.60 -18.01
C GLY A 519 4.12 21.53 -17.04
N VAL A 520 4.00 20.25 -17.41
CA VAL A 520 4.58 19.13 -16.66
C VAL A 520 6.08 19.36 -16.47
N LEU A 521 6.81 19.67 -17.54
CA LEU A 521 8.26 19.93 -17.49
C LEU A 521 8.60 21.14 -16.60
N ARG A 522 7.83 22.24 -16.68
CA ARG A 522 7.99 23.40 -15.79
C ARG A 522 7.74 23.05 -14.32
N LEU A 523 6.77 22.20 -14.03
CA LEU A 523 6.49 21.73 -12.67
C LEU A 523 7.63 20.86 -12.15
N LEU A 524 8.09 19.89 -12.95
CA LEU A 524 9.23 19.04 -12.64
C LEU A 524 10.49 19.85 -12.34
N ALA A 525 10.75 20.92 -13.09
CA ALA A 525 11.88 21.83 -12.84
C ALA A 525 11.85 22.50 -11.45
N THR A 526 10.68 22.62 -10.82
CA THR A 526 10.58 23.17 -9.46
C THR A 526 11.09 22.21 -8.38
N ALA A 527 11.39 20.95 -8.72
CA ALA A 527 12.00 19.98 -7.81
C ALA A 527 13.41 20.41 -7.37
N GLY A 528 14.11 21.27 -8.11
CA GLY A 528 15.41 21.83 -7.71
C GLY A 528 15.41 22.67 -6.42
N LYS A 529 14.23 22.90 -5.83
CA LYS A 529 14.09 23.50 -4.49
C LYS A 529 14.51 22.56 -3.36
N LEU A 530 14.48 21.25 -3.60
CA LEU A 530 14.89 20.24 -2.63
C LEU A 530 16.43 20.17 -2.55
N ARG A 531 17.00 20.04 -1.35
CA ARG A 531 18.46 19.98 -1.13
C ARG A 531 18.91 18.62 -0.57
N ASN A 532 18.36 18.18 0.56
CA ASN A 532 18.69 16.87 1.14
C ASN A 532 17.95 15.73 0.43
N ILE A 533 16.82 15.98 -0.22
CA ILE A 533 16.17 15.03 -1.11
C ILE A 533 16.53 15.40 -2.54
N ARG A 534 17.38 14.61 -3.19
CA ARG A 534 17.74 14.82 -4.59
C ARG A 534 16.76 14.08 -5.48
N LEU A 535 15.80 14.81 -6.05
CA LEU A 535 14.91 14.24 -7.05
C LEU A 535 15.60 14.24 -8.42
N LYS A 536 15.97 13.06 -8.90
CA LYS A 536 16.54 12.80 -10.24
C LYS A 536 15.41 12.35 -11.17
N ILE A 537 15.25 13.03 -12.29
CA ILE A 537 14.13 12.81 -13.20
C ILE A 537 14.67 12.27 -14.52
N PHE A 538 14.31 11.03 -14.87
CA PHE A 538 14.68 10.40 -16.12
C PHE A 538 13.49 10.44 -17.09
N LEU A 539 13.68 11.06 -18.24
CA LEU A 539 12.64 11.28 -19.24
C LEU A 539 13.06 10.65 -20.57
N THR A 540 12.14 9.96 -21.23
CA THR A 540 12.34 9.57 -22.63
C THR A 540 11.30 10.21 -23.52
N SER A 541 11.73 10.60 -24.73
CA SER A 541 10.80 11.01 -25.77
C SER A 541 11.36 10.86 -27.18
N ARG A 542 10.51 11.01 -28.18
CA ARG A 542 10.94 11.31 -29.55
C ARG A 542 11.34 12.80 -29.70
N PRO A 543 12.13 13.19 -30.73
CA PRO A 543 12.68 14.54 -30.85
C PRO A 543 11.64 15.63 -31.21
N GLU A 544 10.42 15.27 -31.61
CA GLU A 544 9.38 16.21 -32.06
C GLU A 544 8.93 17.17 -30.95
N ILE A 545 9.06 16.77 -29.68
CA ILE A 545 8.74 17.62 -28.52
C ILE A 545 9.94 18.46 -28.02
N CYS A 546 11.06 18.47 -28.75
CA CYS A 546 12.29 19.16 -28.37
C CYS A 546 12.11 20.66 -28.12
N SER A 547 11.31 21.35 -28.94
CA SER A 547 11.03 22.78 -28.76
C SER A 547 10.31 23.09 -27.44
N GLN A 548 9.34 22.24 -27.07
CA GLN A 548 8.60 22.35 -25.80
C GLN A 548 9.53 22.09 -24.62
N PHE A 549 10.43 21.11 -24.75
CA PHE A 549 11.46 20.77 -23.77
C PHE A 549 12.45 21.90 -23.52
N LEU A 550 13.09 22.40 -24.58
CA LEU A 550 14.09 23.47 -24.50
C LEU A 550 13.48 24.76 -23.93
N HIS A 551 12.26 25.11 -24.32
CA HIS A 551 11.59 26.29 -23.80
C HIS A 551 11.15 26.14 -22.33
N ALA A 552 10.66 24.96 -21.91
CA ALA A 552 10.18 24.74 -20.55
C ALA A 552 11.30 24.67 -19.51
N LEU A 553 12.42 24.02 -19.85
CA LEU A 553 13.50 23.72 -18.90
C LEU A 553 14.62 24.78 -18.87
N SER A 554 14.77 25.58 -19.94
CA SER A 554 15.78 26.66 -20.02
C SER A 554 15.63 27.76 -18.95
N LYS A 555 14.50 27.82 -18.23
CA LYS A 555 14.23 28.84 -17.21
C LYS A 555 14.47 28.40 -15.76
N GLY A 556 15.00 27.21 -15.48
CA GLY A 556 15.27 26.85 -14.07
C GLY A 556 15.74 25.44 -13.72
N ALA A 557 15.92 24.51 -14.66
CA ALA A 557 16.45 23.17 -14.36
C ALA A 557 17.69 22.85 -15.19
N SER A 558 18.68 22.20 -14.57
CA SER A 558 19.81 21.60 -15.27
C SER A 558 19.36 20.31 -15.95
N VAL A 559 19.56 20.24 -17.28
CA VAL A 559 19.15 19.11 -18.12
C VAL A 559 20.39 18.55 -18.81
N ARG A 560 20.58 17.22 -18.72
CA ARG A 560 21.48 16.47 -19.57
C ARG A 560 20.68 15.94 -20.76
N ASP A 561 20.92 16.52 -21.92
CA ASP A 561 20.34 16.08 -23.18
C ASP A 561 21.23 14.97 -23.78
N PHE A 562 20.65 13.79 -23.98
CA PHE A 562 21.31 12.66 -24.62
C PHE A 562 20.50 12.19 -25.83
N GLU A 563 21.09 12.30 -27.02
CA GLU A 563 20.50 11.79 -28.25
C GLU A 563 20.91 10.34 -28.51
N LEU A 564 19.94 9.44 -28.38
CA LEU A 564 20.09 8.04 -28.75
C LEU A 564 19.96 7.88 -30.27
N GLY A 565 21.11 7.89 -30.93
CA GLY A 565 21.24 7.59 -32.35
C GLY A 565 21.08 6.09 -32.66
N LYS A 566 21.24 5.78 -33.95
CA LYS A 566 21.38 4.41 -34.45
C LYS A 566 22.59 3.73 -33.82
N THR A 567 22.51 2.42 -33.65
CA THR A 567 23.69 1.63 -33.29
C THR A 567 24.69 1.67 -34.45
N PRO A 568 25.95 2.07 -34.23
CA PRO A 568 26.98 1.99 -35.27
C PRO A 568 27.17 0.54 -35.71
N MET A 569 27.15 0.28 -37.01
CA MET A 569 27.48 -1.03 -37.54
C MET A 569 28.99 -1.20 -37.59
N THR A 570 29.52 -2.18 -36.86
CA THR A 570 30.94 -2.54 -36.92
C THR A 570 31.15 -3.64 -37.97
N SER A 571 32.10 -3.43 -38.88
CA SER A 571 32.51 -4.47 -39.84
C SER A 571 33.13 -5.66 -39.09
N GLU A 572 32.86 -6.88 -39.56
CA GLU A 572 33.39 -8.15 -39.02
C GLU A 572 34.92 -8.33 -39.21
N ALA A 573 35.73 -7.39 -38.73
CA ALA A 573 37.16 -7.63 -38.58
C ALA A 573 37.40 -8.49 -37.33
N LEU A 574 38.26 -9.50 -37.45
CA LEU A 574 38.73 -10.31 -36.32
C LEU A 574 39.25 -9.37 -35.20
N ASN A 575 38.69 -9.50 -33.99
CA ASN A 575 39.01 -8.77 -32.76
C ASN A 575 38.25 -7.46 -32.45
N ILE A 576 37.18 -7.11 -33.18
CA ILE A 576 36.29 -6.00 -32.79
C ILE A 576 35.09 -6.53 -31.99
N PRO A 577 34.66 -5.86 -30.88
CA PRO A 577 33.42 -6.19 -30.19
C PRO A 577 32.22 -6.17 -31.15
N LYS A 578 31.32 -7.16 -31.02
CA LYS A 578 30.07 -7.17 -31.79
C LYS A 578 29.25 -5.93 -31.45
N ASP A 579 28.59 -5.35 -32.45
CA ASP A 579 27.63 -4.28 -32.20
C ASP A 579 26.39 -4.82 -31.49
N ASP A 580 25.63 -3.90 -30.88
CA ASP A 580 24.45 -4.23 -30.09
C ASP A 580 23.36 -4.98 -30.89
N ILE A 581 23.19 -4.68 -32.19
CA ILE A 581 22.16 -5.32 -33.01
C ILE A 581 22.56 -6.74 -33.34
N THR A 582 23.81 -6.96 -33.75
CA THR A 582 24.33 -8.31 -34.01
C THR A 582 24.20 -9.18 -32.76
N LEU A 583 24.57 -8.68 -31.58
CA LEU A 583 24.43 -9.42 -30.32
C LEU A 583 22.96 -9.79 -30.04
N TYR A 584 22.04 -8.84 -30.23
CA TYR A 584 20.61 -9.07 -30.08
C TYR A 584 20.07 -10.11 -31.05
N LEU A 585 20.42 -10.01 -32.34
CA LEU A 585 19.99 -10.93 -33.39
C LEU A 585 20.50 -12.34 -33.15
N GLU A 586 21.77 -12.52 -32.78
CA GLU A 586 22.32 -13.84 -32.43
C GLU A 586 21.52 -14.48 -31.30
N HIS A 587 21.24 -13.72 -30.24
CA HIS A 587 20.48 -14.21 -29.10
C HIS A 587 19.05 -14.61 -29.49
N GLN A 588 18.34 -13.76 -30.24
CA GLN A 588 16.97 -14.03 -30.66
C GLN A 588 16.88 -15.20 -31.64
N ILE A 589 17.77 -15.28 -32.64
CA ILE A 589 17.80 -16.40 -33.58
C ILE A 589 18.14 -17.71 -32.87
N GLU A 590 19.01 -17.69 -31.86
CA GLU A 590 19.28 -18.89 -31.05
C GLU A 590 18.05 -19.32 -30.24
N GLN A 591 17.30 -18.37 -29.67
CA GLN A 591 16.03 -18.65 -29.00
C GLN A 591 15.00 -19.27 -29.98
N ILE A 592 14.76 -18.66 -31.13
CA ILE A 592 13.83 -19.17 -32.15
C ILE A 592 14.23 -20.59 -32.59
N ALA A 593 15.52 -20.80 -32.82
CA ALA A 593 16.07 -22.09 -33.22
C ALA A 593 15.95 -23.19 -32.15
N SER A 594 15.82 -22.82 -30.87
CA SER A 594 15.71 -23.75 -29.75
C SER A 594 14.25 -24.04 -29.34
N GLN A 595 13.33 -23.12 -29.60
CA GLN A 595 11.91 -23.25 -29.22
C GLN A 595 11.09 -24.07 -30.23
N ASN A 596 11.46 -24.08 -31.51
CA ASN A 596 10.75 -24.78 -32.58
C ASN A 596 11.61 -25.89 -33.23
N PRO A 597 11.87 -27.04 -32.57
CA PRO A 597 12.44 -28.19 -33.25
C PRO A 597 11.38 -28.81 -34.17
N ILE A 598 11.44 -28.49 -35.47
CA ILE A 598 10.60 -29.12 -36.49
C ILE A 598 10.88 -30.63 -36.50
N GLU A 599 9.85 -31.45 -36.23
CA GLU A 599 9.94 -32.91 -36.31
C GLU A 599 10.17 -33.32 -37.78
N TYR A 600 11.41 -33.67 -38.12
CA TYR A 600 11.74 -34.22 -39.43
C TYR A 600 11.29 -35.69 -39.49
N PHE A 601 10.45 -36.04 -40.47
CA PHE A 601 9.99 -37.42 -40.69
C PHE A 601 11.02 -38.34 -41.38
N GLU A 602 12.28 -37.91 -41.52
CA GLU A 602 13.33 -38.75 -42.09
C GLU A 602 14.48 -38.98 -41.11
N SER A 603 14.48 -40.19 -40.53
CA SER A 603 15.55 -40.90 -39.83
C SER A 603 15.66 -40.73 -38.30
N PRO A 604 15.86 -41.83 -37.53
CA PRO A 604 15.82 -41.84 -36.06
C PRO A 604 17.15 -41.38 -35.45
N ALA A 605 17.61 -40.18 -35.79
CA ALA A 605 18.74 -39.53 -35.14
C ALA A 605 18.31 -38.13 -34.71
N LYS A 606 18.51 -37.85 -33.41
CA LYS A 606 18.29 -36.60 -32.64
C LYS A 606 17.74 -35.39 -33.41
N PRO A 607 16.74 -34.66 -32.87
CA PRO A 607 16.24 -33.42 -33.47
C PRO A 607 17.43 -32.49 -33.70
N THR A 608 17.82 -32.36 -34.97
CA THR A 608 18.92 -31.51 -35.39
C THR A 608 18.28 -30.15 -35.61
N CYS A 609 18.83 -29.10 -35.01
CA CYS A 609 18.38 -27.73 -35.25
C CYS A 609 18.23 -27.54 -36.78
N TRP A 610 17.05 -27.13 -37.24
CA TRP A 610 16.76 -26.98 -38.67
C TRP A 610 17.62 -25.87 -39.34
N LEU A 611 18.35 -25.09 -38.54
CA LEU A 611 19.39 -24.15 -38.99
C LEU A 611 20.79 -24.67 -38.65
N GLY A 612 21.60 -24.92 -39.68
CA GLY A 612 23.03 -25.11 -39.51
C GLY A 612 23.72 -23.84 -38.99
N GLN A 613 24.87 -23.98 -38.33
CA GLN A 613 25.63 -22.84 -37.77
C GLN A 613 26.00 -21.79 -38.84
N VAL A 614 26.23 -22.24 -40.08
CA VAL A 614 26.54 -21.38 -41.23
C VAL A 614 25.32 -20.56 -41.64
N ASP A 615 24.14 -21.16 -41.65
CA ASP A 615 22.88 -20.47 -41.99
C ASP A 615 22.49 -19.45 -40.91
N LYS A 616 22.65 -19.79 -39.62
CA LYS A 616 22.44 -18.83 -38.52
C LYS A 616 23.30 -17.58 -38.68
N ARG A 617 24.59 -17.75 -38.94
CA ARG A 617 25.51 -16.61 -39.15
C ARG A 617 25.13 -15.76 -40.36
N ARG A 618 24.74 -16.41 -41.47
CA ARG A 618 24.30 -15.70 -42.68
C ARG A 618 23.03 -14.88 -42.40
N ILE A 619 22.06 -15.45 -41.69
CA ILE A 619 20.81 -14.77 -41.32
C ILE A 619 21.13 -13.55 -40.45
N VAL A 620 21.88 -13.75 -39.36
CA VAL A 620 22.26 -12.67 -38.45
C VAL A 620 22.94 -11.53 -39.20
N ARG A 621 23.94 -11.83 -40.04
CA ARG A 621 24.65 -10.82 -40.83
C ARG A 621 23.70 -10.04 -41.73
N THR A 622 22.87 -10.75 -42.49
CA THR A 622 21.91 -10.12 -43.43
C THR A 622 20.94 -9.21 -42.69
N LEU A 623 20.41 -9.65 -41.56
CA LEU A 623 19.47 -8.85 -40.75
C LEU A 623 20.16 -7.67 -40.06
N ALA A 624 21.41 -7.83 -39.60
CA ALA A 624 22.19 -6.77 -39.00
C ALA A 624 22.45 -5.65 -40.02
N ASP A 625 22.96 -6.00 -41.20
CA ASP A 625 23.20 -5.06 -42.30
C ASP A 625 21.93 -4.30 -42.69
N ARG A 626 20.80 -5.02 -42.78
CA ARG A 626 19.49 -4.43 -43.13
C ARG A 626 18.88 -3.57 -42.04
N SER A 627 19.23 -3.81 -40.78
CA SER A 627 18.66 -3.07 -39.66
C SER A 627 19.08 -1.60 -39.64
N ASP A 628 20.20 -1.27 -40.28
CA ASP A 628 20.80 0.08 -40.27
C ASP A 628 20.84 0.66 -38.84
N GLY A 629 21.19 -0.19 -37.88
CA GLY A 629 21.31 0.17 -36.46
C GLY A 629 20.01 0.35 -35.68
N LEU A 630 18.86 -0.08 -36.22
CA LEU A 630 17.54 0.02 -35.57
C LEU A 630 17.08 -1.28 -34.91
N PHE A 631 16.90 -1.24 -33.58
CA PHE A 631 16.38 -2.38 -32.81
C PHE A 631 14.97 -2.78 -33.19
N ILE A 632 14.10 -1.83 -33.55
CA ILE A 632 12.74 -2.15 -34.00
C ILE A 632 12.75 -2.99 -35.28
N TYR A 633 13.68 -2.75 -36.20
CA TYR A 633 13.83 -3.60 -37.38
C TYR A 633 14.21 -5.00 -36.96
N ALA A 634 15.30 -5.13 -36.19
CA ALA A 634 15.81 -6.42 -35.73
C ALA A 634 14.74 -7.22 -34.98
N ALA A 635 14.04 -6.59 -34.04
CA ALA A 635 12.96 -7.22 -33.28
C ALA A 635 11.76 -7.61 -34.15
N THR A 636 11.38 -6.77 -35.12
CA THR A 636 10.26 -7.05 -36.04
C THR A 636 10.62 -8.20 -36.98
N ALA A 637 11.85 -8.23 -37.51
CA ALA A 637 12.36 -9.31 -38.34
C ALA A 637 12.44 -10.62 -37.57
N CYS A 638 12.94 -10.62 -36.33
CA CYS A 638 12.95 -11.81 -35.48
C CYS A 638 11.53 -12.34 -35.22
N ARG A 639 10.56 -11.48 -34.86
CA ARG A 639 9.15 -11.91 -34.68
C ARG A 639 8.54 -12.44 -35.97
N PHE A 640 8.91 -11.86 -37.11
CA PHE A 640 8.46 -12.35 -38.41
C PHE A 640 9.03 -13.75 -38.72
N LEU A 641 10.25 -14.05 -38.27
CA LEU A 641 10.88 -15.38 -38.40
C LEU A 641 10.46 -16.38 -37.32
N ASP A 642 9.93 -15.92 -36.17
CA ASP A 642 9.47 -16.79 -35.09
C ASP A 642 8.18 -17.56 -35.46
N GLY A 643 7.33 -16.97 -36.31
CA GLY A 643 6.09 -17.58 -36.79
C GLY A 643 6.25 -18.50 -38.02
N VAL A 644 7.38 -19.22 -38.12
CA VAL A 644 7.70 -20.12 -39.24
C VAL A 644 7.02 -21.47 -39.04
N ASP A 645 6.25 -21.89 -40.06
CA ASP A 645 5.56 -23.19 -40.04
C ASP A 645 6.47 -24.33 -40.52
N ASP A 646 7.30 -24.09 -41.55
CA ASP A 646 8.23 -25.07 -42.13
C ASP A 646 9.46 -24.42 -42.80
N LEU A 647 10.38 -25.23 -43.33
CA LEU A 647 11.61 -24.75 -43.96
C LEU A 647 11.35 -23.94 -45.26
N GLU A 648 10.29 -24.26 -46.01
CA GLU A 648 9.93 -23.50 -47.21
C GLU A 648 9.42 -22.11 -46.82
N ASP A 649 8.63 -22.04 -45.75
CA ASP A 649 8.08 -20.81 -45.20
C ASP A 649 9.17 -19.87 -44.70
N LEU A 650 10.14 -20.41 -43.97
CA LEU A 650 11.34 -19.68 -43.58
C LEU A 650 12.06 -19.09 -44.80
N GLN A 651 12.37 -19.94 -45.78
CA GLN A 651 13.12 -19.50 -46.95
C GLN A 651 12.39 -18.37 -47.69
N ALA A 652 11.06 -18.42 -47.73
CA ALA A 652 10.27 -17.36 -48.33
C ALA A 652 10.29 -16.05 -47.52
N ARG A 653 10.11 -16.14 -46.20
CA ARG A 653 10.22 -14.97 -45.30
C ARG A 653 11.60 -14.33 -45.40
N MET A 654 12.65 -15.16 -45.48
CA MET A 654 14.01 -14.70 -45.71
C MET A 654 14.18 -14.02 -47.07
N ARG A 655 13.64 -14.59 -48.16
CA ARG A 655 13.69 -13.96 -49.48
C ARG A 655 13.02 -12.59 -49.47
N GLU A 656 11.89 -12.46 -48.80
CA GLU A 656 11.20 -11.17 -48.68
C GLU A 656 12.03 -10.15 -47.91
N LEU A 657 12.58 -10.52 -46.74
CA LEU A 657 13.46 -9.66 -45.95
C LEU A 657 14.79 -9.32 -46.66
N SER A 658 15.24 -10.19 -47.57
CA SER A 658 16.48 -10.05 -48.34
C SER A 658 16.27 -9.43 -49.72
N ALA A 659 15.04 -9.09 -50.12
CA ALA A 659 14.76 -8.52 -51.44
C ALA A 659 15.50 -7.19 -51.62
N ASP A 660 16.26 -7.05 -52.69
CA ASP A 660 17.24 -5.98 -52.88
C ASP A 660 16.55 -4.68 -53.29
N ASP A 661 16.54 -3.73 -52.36
CA ASP A 661 15.98 -2.42 -52.60
C ASP A 661 16.54 -1.47 -51.52
N SER A 662 17.28 -0.44 -51.94
CA SER A 662 18.02 0.48 -51.05
C SER A 662 17.07 1.48 -50.39
N GLY A 663 17.22 1.74 -49.10
CA GLY A 663 16.52 2.83 -48.38
C GLY A 663 17.56 3.86 -47.95
N GLU A 664 17.26 5.15 -48.10
CA GLU A 664 18.19 6.24 -47.78
C GLU A 664 18.02 6.75 -46.35
N SER A 665 16.84 6.53 -45.75
CA SER A 665 16.52 6.94 -44.38
C SER A 665 16.10 5.78 -43.45
N PRO A 666 16.27 5.93 -42.12
CA PRO A 666 15.88 4.90 -41.15
C PRO A 666 14.37 4.64 -41.17
N GLN A 667 13.60 5.68 -41.51
CA GLN A 667 12.14 5.62 -41.63
C GLN A 667 11.72 4.82 -42.86
N GLU A 668 12.38 5.02 -44.00
CA GLU A 668 12.14 4.24 -45.23
C GLU A 668 12.46 2.76 -45.05
N ILE A 669 13.52 2.42 -44.30
CA ILE A 669 13.88 1.03 -44.01
C ILE A 669 12.77 0.35 -43.21
N LEU A 670 12.21 1.02 -42.19
CA LEU A 670 11.07 0.50 -41.45
C LEU A 670 9.80 0.41 -42.31
N ASP A 671 9.52 1.41 -43.13
CA ASP A 671 8.36 1.43 -44.03
C ASP A 671 8.44 0.29 -45.06
N ARG A 672 9.64 0.00 -45.57
CA ARG A 672 9.88 -1.15 -46.44
C ARG A 672 9.66 -2.46 -45.69
N THR A 673 10.14 -2.57 -44.45
CA THR A 673 9.95 -3.79 -43.63
C THR A 673 8.47 -4.06 -43.40
N TYR A 674 7.69 -3.02 -43.08
CA TYR A 674 6.25 -3.15 -42.96
C TYR A 674 5.59 -3.53 -44.28
N SER A 675 6.03 -2.93 -45.38
CA SER A 675 5.56 -3.28 -46.72
C SER A 675 5.84 -4.74 -47.08
N GLN A 676 7.00 -5.28 -46.69
CA GLN A 676 7.41 -6.67 -46.86
C GLN A 676 6.58 -7.64 -46.02
N ILE A 677 6.27 -7.28 -44.77
CA ILE A 677 5.39 -8.10 -43.91
C ILE A 677 3.98 -8.14 -44.49
N LEU A 678 3.46 -7.00 -44.95
CA LEU A 678 2.16 -6.90 -45.59
C LEU A 678 2.11 -7.64 -46.93
N SER A 679 3.12 -7.48 -47.79
CA SER A 679 3.23 -8.18 -49.08
C SER A 679 3.24 -9.69 -48.84
N TYR A 680 4.07 -10.19 -47.92
CA TYR A 680 4.16 -11.61 -47.60
C TYR A 680 2.83 -12.15 -47.05
N SER A 681 2.12 -11.41 -46.20
CA SER A 681 0.81 -11.83 -45.68
C SER A 681 -0.22 -12.10 -46.80
N VAL A 682 -0.08 -11.42 -47.95
CA VAL A 682 -0.91 -11.57 -49.15
C VAL A 682 -0.31 -12.56 -50.16
N ILE A 683 1.02 -12.57 -50.32
CA ILE A 683 1.78 -13.33 -51.33
C ILE A 683 2.08 -14.75 -50.86
N HIS A 684 2.45 -15.04 -49.62
CA HIS A 684 2.60 -16.44 -49.18
C HIS A 684 1.26 -17.12 -48.94
N SER A 685 0.22 -16.33 -48.69
CA SER A 685 -1.16 -16.80 -48.81
C SER A 685 -1.61 -17.10 -50.26
N SER A 686 -0.77 -16.92 -51.30
CA SER A 686 -1.17 -16.83 -52.72
C SER A 686 -1.69 -18.11 -53.41
N ARG A 687 -2.11 -19.14 -52.66
CA ARG A 687 -3.22 -19.98 -53.16
C ARG A 687 -4.54 -19.21 -53.26
N LYS A 688 -4.59 -17.96 -52.77
CA LYS A 688 -5.75 -17.06 -52.81
C LYS A 688 -6.09 -16.59 -54.23
N THR A 689 -7.32 -16.88 -54.65
CA THR A 689 -8.01 -16.31 -55.81
C THR A 689 -8.12 -14.78 -55.72
N LYS A 690 -8.43 -14.11 -56.85
CA LYS A 690 -8.70 -12.65 -56.86
C LYS A 690 -9.77 -12.24 -55.83
N SER A 691 -10.80 -13.08 -55.65
CA SER A 691 -11.85 -12.87 -54.66
C SER A 691 -11.33 -12.93 -53.23
N GLU A 692 -10.44 -13.88 -52.91
CA GLU A 692 -9.89 -14.02 -51.56
C GLU A 692 -8.91 -12.91 -51.19
N LYS A 693 -8.23 -12.32 -52.19
CA LYS A 693 -7.42 -11.10 -52.00
C LYS A 693 -8.31 -9.90 -51.66
N ALA A 694 -9.40 -9.70 -52.41
CA ALA A 694 -10.36 -8.63 -52.14
C ALA A 694 -11.00 -8.78 -50.74
N ASP A 695 -11.38 -10.00 -50.36
CA ASP A 695 -11.89 -10.32 -49.02
C ASP A 695 -10.88 -9.97 -47.92
N PHE A 696 -9.59 -10.25 -48.14
CA PHE A 696 -8.52 -9.96 -47.20
C PHE A 696 -8.33 -8.45 -47.01
N PHE A 697 -8.24 -7.68 -48.10
CA PHE A 697 -8.10 -6.23 -48.03
C PHE A 697 -9.32 -5.57 -47.36
N GLY A 698 -10.53 -6.02 -47.69
CA GLY A 698 -11.74 -5.52 -47.04
C GLY A 698 -11.78 -5.82 -45.54
N LEU A 699 -11.28 -6.98 -45.11
CA LEU A 699 -11.16 -7.31 -43.69
C LEU A 699 -10.04 -6.52 -43.01
N PHE A 700 -8.89 -6.34 -43.68
CA PHE A 700 -7.77 -5.52 -43.22
C PHE A 700 -8.22 -4.09 -42.95
N GLN A 701 -8.86 -3.43 -43.91
CA GLN A 701 -9.33 -2.05 -43.77
C GLN A 701 -10.35 -1.90 -42.64
N ARG A 702 -11.22 -2.88 -42.40
CA ARG A 702 -12.20 -2.80 -41.31
C ARG A 702 -11.58 -3.06 -39.93
N ILE A 703 -10.75 -4.09 -39.80
CA ILE A 703 -10.16 -4.49 -38.53
C ILE A 703 -8.98 -3.58 -38.17
N ILE A 704 -7.96 -3.53 -39.02
CA ILE A 704 -6.76 -2.72 -38.76
C ILE A 704 -7.07 -1.23 -38.84
N GLY A 705 -7.94 -0.83 -39.78
CA GLY A 705 -8.47 0.55 -39.83
C GLY A 705 -9.10 0.98 -38.51
N ALA A 706 -9.97 0.14 -37.92
CA ALA A 706 -10.53 0.42 -36.60
C ALA A 706 -9.44 0.46 -35.52
N VAL A 707 -8.57 -0.56 -35.43
CA VAL A 707 -7.50 -0.65 -34.41
C VAL A 707 -6.61 0.58 -34.39
N VAL A 708 -6.32 1.17 -35.54
CA VAL A 708 -5.50 2.38 -35.68
C VAL A 708 -6.13 3.63 -35.05
N VAL A 709 -7.45 3.69 -34.95
CA VAL A 709 -8.22 4.87 -34.48
C VAL A 709 -9.06 4.60 -33.23
N LEU A 710 -9.00 3.39 -32.66
CA LEU A 710 -9.68 3.06 -31.41
C LEU A 710 -9.21 3.98 -30.28
N ALA A 711 -10.16 4.47 -29.49
CA ALA A 711 -9.87 5.26 -28.30
C ALA A 711 -9.37 4.39 -27.12
N GLU A 712 -9.82 3.14 -27.07
CA GLU A 712 -9.36 2.10 -26.16
C GLU A 712 -9.18 0.77 -26.93
N PRO A 713 -8.13 -0.02 -26.64
CA PRO A 713 -7.89 -1.29 -27.32
C PRO A 713 -8.99 -2.31 -26.97
N LEU A 714 -9.56 -2.94 -28.00
CA LEU A 714 -10.64 -3.92 -27.84
C LEU A 714 -10.15 -5.33 -28.14
N SER A 715 -10.75 -6.33 -27.47
CA SER A 715 -10.53 -7.74 -27.81
C SER A 715 -11.09 -8.10 -29.19
N ILE A 716 -10.60 -9.20 -29.79
CA ILE A 716 -11.08 -9.67 -31.10
C ILE A 716 -12.60 -9.80 -31.11
N ALA A 717 -13.17 -10.48 -30.10
CA ALA A 717 -14.61 -10.70 -30.01
C ALA A 717 -15.38 -9.38 -29.91
N THR A 718 -14.92 -8.45 -29.08
CA THR A 718 -15.58 -7.16 -28.88
C THR A 718 -15.53 -6.29 -30.13
N LEU A 719 -14.39 -6.26 -30.82
CA LEU A 719 -14.22 -5.48 -32.05
C LEU A 719 -15.06 -6.05 -33.20
N GLU A 720 -15.13 -7.37 -33.34
CA GLU A 720 -15.97 -8.01 -34.36
C GLU A 720 -17.44 -7.71 -34.14
N ASP A 721 -17.92 -7.81 -32.90
CA ASP A 721 -19.30 -7.46 -32.56
C ASP A 721 -19.59 -5.98 -32.84
N LEU A 722 -18.68 -5.07 -32.45
CA LEU A 722 -18.84 -3.63 -32.68
C LEU A 722 -18.94 -3.32 -34.17
N LEU A 723 -18.07 -3.91 -34.99
CA LEU A 723 -18.03 -3.67 -36.43
C LEU A 723 -19.10 -4.44 -37.20
N GLY A 724 -19.94 -5.27 -36.57
CA GLY A 724 -20.91 -6.12 -37.26
C GLY A 724 -20.25 -7.18 -38.15
N LEU A 725 -19.16 -7.76 -37.67
CA LEU A 725 -18.36 -8.81 -38.31
C LEU A 725 -18.55 -10.19 -37.64
N SER A 726 -19.58 -10.34 -36.80
CA SER A 726 -19.89 -11.59 -36.10
C SER A 726 -19.94 -12.78 -37.07
N GLY A 727 -19.22 -13.85 -36.72
CA GLY A 727 -19.05 -15.04 -37.57
C GLY A 727 -17.80 -15.03 -38.47
N LYS A 728 -17.01 -13.95 -38.50
CA LYS A 728 -15.71 -13.90 -39.21
C LYS A 728 -14.49 -14.19 -38.33
N ALA A 729 -14.67 -14.61 -37.08
CA ALA A 729 -13.59 -14.89 -36.12
C ALA A 729 -12.41 -15.70 -36.67
N PRO A 730 -12.60 -16.79 -37.45
CA PRO A 730 -11.47 -17.53 -38.03
C PRO A 730 -10.68 -16.70 -39.04
N LYS A 731 -11.36 -15.89 -39.87
CA LYS A 731 -10.71 -15.02 -40.86
C LYS A 731 -9.96 -13.88 -40.17
N THR A 732 -10.53 -13.28 -39.12
CA THR A 732 -9.90 -12.22 -38.34
C THR A 732 -8.68 -12.73 -37.58
N ARG A 733 -8.77 -13.90 -36.94
CA ARG A 733 -7.60 -14.53 -36.29
C ARG A 733 -6.51 -14.84 -37.29
N LYS A 734 -6.85 -15.35 -38.48
CA LYS A 734 -5.89 -15.60 -39.56
C LYS A 734 -5.23 -14.32 -40.08
N LEU A 735 -5.98 -13.22 -40.17
CA LEU A 735 -5.44 -11.90 -40.52
C LEU A 735 -4.44 -11.45 -39.45
N LEU A 736 -4.84 -11.46 -38.18
CA LEU A 736 -3.98 -11.03 -37.07
C LEU A 736 -2.75 -11.92 -36.90
N SER A 737 -2.87 -13.24 -37.08
CA SER A 737 -1.74 -14.17 -37.03
C SER A 737 -0.75 -13.93 -38.16
N SER A 738 -1.22 -13.55 -39.35
CA SER A 738 -0.34 -13.16 -40.47
C SER A 738 0.40 -11.85 -40.24
N LEU A 739 -0.04 -11.05 -39.25
CA LEU A 739 0.54 -9.77 -38.86
C LEU A 739 1.13 -9.81 -37.44
N SER A 740 1.41 -10.99 -36.90
CA SER A 740 1.91 -11.18 -35.51
C SER A 740 3.22 -10.45 -35.22
N SER A 741 4.00 -10.15 -36.25
CA SER A 741 5.24 -9.38 -36.16
C SER A 741 5.02 -7.89 -35.86
N VAL A 742 3.82 -7.36 -36.09
CA VAL A 742 3.46 -5.94 -35.94
C VAL A 742 2.19 -5.71 -35.12
N VAL A 743 1.35 -6.73 -34.95
CA VAL A 743 0.11 -6.72 -34.15
C VAL A 743 0.16 -7.83 -33.11
N SER A 744 -0.16 -7.49 -31.86
CA SER A 744 -0.37 -8.46 -30.78
C SER A 744 -1.85 -8.63 -30.50
N SER A 745 -2.31 -9.86 -30.36
CA SER A 745 -3.68 -10.20 -29.97
C SER A 745 -3.78 -10.90 -28.61
N GLY A 746 -2.67 -11.09 -27.91
CA GLY A 746 -2.57 -11.92 -26.70
C GLY A 746 -2.98 -13.39 -26.89
N GLU A 747 -2.80 -14.20 -25.85
CA GLU A 747 -3.14 -15.63 -25.86
C GLU A 747 -4.60 -15.90 -25.49
N SER A 748 -5.21 -15.02 -24.68
CA SER A 748 -6.58 -15.17 -24.22
C SER A 748 -7.58 -14.53 -25.20
N SER A 749 -8.82 -15.04 -25.25
CA SER A 749 -9.89 -14.45 -26.08
C SER A 749 -10.26 -13.01 -25.68
N GLU A 750 -9.98 -12.65 -24.42
CA GLU A 750 -10.26 -11.32 -23.84
C GLU A 750 -9.09 -10.35 -23.98
N SER A 751 -7.94 -10.79 -24.48
CA SER A 751 -6.79 -9.93 -24.67
C SER A 751 -7.07 -8.88 -25.76
N PRO A 752 -6.74 -7.59 -25.53
CA PRO A 752 -6.95 -6.55 -26.51
C PRO A 752 -6.01 -6.69 -27.70
N ILE A 753 -6.49 -6.29 -28.89
CA ILE A 753 -5.66 -6.15 -30.08
C ILE A 753 -4.84 -4.87 -29.92
N ARG A 754 -3.51 -4.98 -30.02
CA ARG A 754 -2.57 -3.87 -29.89
C ARG A 754 -1.58 -3.85 -31.03
N LEU A 755 -1.22 -2.66 -31.50
CA LEU A 755 -0.07 -2.50 -32.39
C LEU A 755 1.20 -2.58 -31.54
N LEU A 756 2.20 -3.34 -31.99
CA LEU A 756 3.44 -3.51 -31.23
C LEU A 756 4.27 -2.24 -31.16
N HIS A 757 4.15 -1.36 -32.16
CA HIS A 757 4.83 -0.08 -32.16
C HIS A 757 4.05 0.98 -32.97
N LEU A 758 4.05 2.22 -32.47
CA LEU A 758 3.39 3.37 -33.09
C LEU A 758 3.87 3.69 -34.51
N SER A 759 5.14 3.40 -34.85
CA SER A 759 5.63 3.60 -36.22
C SER A 759 4.88 2.79 -37.27
N PHE A 760 4.28 1.64 -36.90
CA PHE A 760 3.43 0.89 -37.83
C PHE A 760 2.10 1.59 -38.06
N ARG A 761 1.50 2.19 -37.01
CA ARG A 761 0.34 3.08 -37.14
C ARG A 761 0.67 4.25 -38.06
N ASP A 762 1.79 4.92 -37.81
CA ASP A 762 2.23 6.09 -38.58
C ASP A 762 2.54 5.73 -40.06
N PHE A 763 2.93 4.48 -40.33
CA PHE A 763 3.14 3.94 -41.68
C PHE A 763 1.82 3.69 -42.43
N LEU A 764 0.81 3.14 -41.73
CA LEU A 764 -0.49 2.82 -42.32
C LEU A 764 -1.36 4.05 -42.59
N LEU A 765 -1.25 5.09 -41.76
CA LEU A 765 -2.03 6.32 -41.89
C LEU A 765 -1.63 7.11 -43.14
N GLY A 766 -2.62 7.41 -44.00
CA GLY A 766 -2.42 8.18 -45.24
C GLY A 766 -2.48 9.71 -45.05
N GLN A 767 -1.73 10.43 -45.90
CA GLN A 767 -1.57 11.90 -46.04
C GLN A 767 -1.27 12.71 -44.74
N PRO A 768 -0.41 13.76 -44.82
CA PRO A 768 0.14 14.41 -46.01
C PRO A 768 1.41 13.76 -46.59
N GLN A 769 2.16 12.96 -45.82
CA GLN A 769 3.25 12.13 -46.35
C GLN A 769 2.78 10.68 -46.46
N ARG A 770 2.45 10.24 -47.67
CA ARG A 770 2.08 8.84 -47.94
C ARG A 770 3.32 7.95 -47.77
N ARG A 771 3.32 7.09 -46.74
CA ARG A 771 4.44 6.20 -46.39
C ARG A 771 4.26 4.76 -46.85
N CYS A 772 3.03 4.26 -46.82
CA CYS A 772 2.72 2.92 -47.31
C CYS A 772 2.80 2.86 -48.84
N LEU A 773 3.62 1.94 -49.37
CA LEU A 773 3.86 1.75 -50.80
C LEU A 773 2.67 1.13 -51.54
N TYR A 774 1.75 0.50 -50.80
CA TYR A 774 0.61 -0.22 -51.33
C TYR A 774 -0.70 0.49 -50.95
N ASP A 775 -1.41 0.97 -51.97
CA ASP A 775 -2.64 1.76 -51.83
C ASP A 775 -3.73 1.00 -51.07
N GLU A 776 -3.81 -0.31 -51.26
CA GLU A 776 -4.83 -1.17 -50.64
C GLU A 776 -4.66 -1.31 -49.12
N PHE A 777 -3.45 -1.07 -48.60
CA PHE A 777 -3.13 -1.13 -47.17
C PHE A 777 -3.14 0.24 -46.48
N CYS A 778 -3.24 1.34 -47.25
CA CYS A 778 -3.36 2.67 -46.70
C CYS A 778 -4.69 2.82 -45.94
N ILE A 779 -4.63 3.40 -44.74
CA ILE A 779 -5.80 3.69 -43.91
C ILE A 779 -6.02 5.20 -43.88
N ASP A 780 -7.19 5.63 -44.33
CA ASP A 780 -7.67 6.99 -44.10
C ASP A 780 -8.23 7.08 -42.66
N SER A 781 -7.60 7.92 -41.84
CA SER A 781 -8.02 8.12 -40.44
C SER A 781 -9.46 8.61 -40.33
N ARG A 782 -9.87 9.53 -41.21
CA ARG A 782 -11.22 10.12 -41.18
C ARG A 782 -12.26 9.07 -41.55
N GLU A 783 -11.99 8.27 -42.57
CA GLU A 783 -12.90 7.19 -42.97
C GLU A 783 -12.99 6.10 -41.90
N ALA A 784 -11.88 5.72 -41.27
CA ALA A 784 -11.88 4.77 -40.16
C ALA A 784 -12.74 5.28 -38.98
N HIS A 785 -12.63 6.57 -38.63
CA HIS A 785 -13.49 7.20 -37.63
C HIS A 785 -14.97 7.21 -38.04
N ARG A 786 -15.31 7.46 -39.32
CA ARG A 786 -16.69 7.38 -39.82
C ARG A 786 -17.27 5.99 -39.71
N VAL A 787 -16.50 4.96 -40.05
CA VAL A 787 -16.91 3.55 -39.91
C VAL A 787 -17.20 3.21 -38.45
N LEU A 788 -16.32 3.62 -37.52
CA LEU A 788 -16.54 3.40 -36.08
C LEU A 788 -17.72 4.19 -35.54
N LEU A 789 -17.89 5.46 -35.93
CA LEU A 789 -19.04 6.27 -35.56
C LEU A 789 -20.35 5.57 -35.95
N LYS A 790 -20.47 5.18 -37.22
CA LYS A 790 -21.64 4.47 -37.73
C LYS A 790 -21.89 3.17 -36.97
N SER A 791 -20.83 2.42 -36.71
CA SER A 791 -20.90 1.16 -35.94
C SER A 791 -21.38 1.39 -34.50
N CYS A 792 -20.86 2.42 -33.82
CA CYS A 792 -21.28 2.83 -32.49
C CYS A 792 -22.76 3.22 -32.48
N LEU A 793 -23.19 4.10 -33.38
CA LEU A 793 -24.59 4.56 -33.43
C LEU A 793 -25.57 3.42 -33.74
N ASN A 794 -25.23 2.52 -34.67
CA ASN A 794 -26.04 1.33 -34.95
C ASN A 794 -26.16 0.42 -33.72
N LEU A 795 -25.06 0.20 -33.00
CA LEU A 795 -25.08 -0.60 -31.78
C LEU A 795 -25.91 0.07 -30.68
N LEU A 796 -25.73 1.37 -30.46
CA LEU A 796 -26.47 2.11 -29.43
C LEU A 796 -27.96 2.17 -29.75
N SER A 797 -28.34 2.41 -31.00
CA SER A 797 -29.75 2.47 -31.42
C SER A 797 -30.48 1.13 -31.27
N SER A 798 -29.78 0.01 -31.39
CA SER A 798 -30.35 -1.34 -31.22
C SER A 798 -30.30 -1.86 -29.78
N THR A 799 -29.42 -1.32 -28.94
CA THR A 799 -29.17 -1.86 -27.58
C THR A 799 -29.72 -0.97 -26.47
N LEU A 800 -29.63 0.36 -26.61
CA LEU A 800 -30.08 1.27 -25.56
C LEU A 800 -31.60 1.25 -25.46
N LYS A 801 -32.08 1.12 -24.23
CA LYS A 801 -33.49 1.26 -23.85
C LYS A 801 -33.57 1.94 -22.50
N GLN A 802 -34.75 2.52 -22.21
CA GLN A 802 -35.02 3.03 -20.87
C GLN A 802 -34.85 1.91 -19.84
N ASP A 803 -34.16 2.21 -18.75
CA ASP A 803 -33.84 1.26 -17.69
C ASP A 803 -33.19 -0.04 -18.23
N ILE A 804 -32.02 0.11 -18.85
CA ILE A 804 -31.28 -0.99 -19.47
C ILE A 804 -30.95 -2.13 -18.49
N CYS A 805 -30.74 -1.79 -17.21
CA CYS A 805 -30.47 -2.74 -16.14
C CYS A 805 -31.75 -3.30 -15.49
N SER A 806 -32.93 -2.76 -15.81
CA SER A 806 -34.22 -3.18 -15.25
C SER A 806 -34.22 -3.11 -13.72
N LEU A 807 -33.81 -1.96 -13.19
CA LEU A 807 -33.69 -1.71 -11.75
C LEU A 807 -35.01 -1.26 -11.11
N ASP A 808 -35.99 -0.82 -11.91
CA ASP A 808 -37.33 -0.34 -11.53
C ASP A 808 -37.35 0.92 -10.61
N ASP A 809 -36.38 1.08 -9.71
CA ASP A 809 -36.22 2.21 -8.80
C ASP A 809 -35.05 3.13 -9.25
N PRO A 810 -35.32 4.41 -9.60
CA PRO A 810 -34.29 5.36 -10.00
C PRO A 810 -33.38 5.80 -8.84
N SER A 811 -33.66 5.39 -7.60
CA SER A 811 -32.92 5.76 -6.39
C SER A 811 -31.66 4.89 -6.16
N PHE A 812 -31.45 3.84 -6.97
CA PHE A 812 -30.26 2.98 -6.87
C PHE A 812 -28.98 3.79 -7.13
N LEU A 813 -28.03 3.73 -6.20
CA LEU A 813 -26.71 4.30 -6.42
C LEU A 813 -25.91 3.35 -7.31
N ALA A 814 -25.10 3.91 -8.22
CA ALA A 814 -24.28 3.12 -9.15
C ALA A 814 -23.36 2.09 -8.45
N LYS A 815 -22.91 2.39 -7.22
CA LYS A 815 -22.08 1.50 -6.40
C LYS A 815 -22.82 0.27 -5.85
N ASP A 816 -24.14 0.32 -5.79
CA ASP A 816 -25.00 -0.73 -5.23
C ASP A 816 -25.52 -1.67 -6.32
N ILE A 817 -25.17 -1.42 -7.59
CA ILE A 817 -25.48 -2.29 -8.73
C ILE A 817 -24.45 -3.42 -8.80
N ASP A 818 -24.92 -4.66 -8.90
CA ASP A 818 -24.05 -5.83 -9.07
C ASP A 818 -23.21 -5.70 -10.36
N PRO A 819 -21.86 -5.77 -10.27
CA PRO A 819 -20.99 -5.73 -11.45
C PRO A 819 -21.33 -6.78 -12.51
N SER A 820 -21.79 -7.96 -12.11
CA SER A 820 -22.16 -9.03 -13.04
C SER A 820 -23.39 -8.69 -13.88
N LEU A 821 -24.36 -7.96 -13.28
CA LEU A 821 -25.52 -7.44 -14.00
C LEU A 821 -25.11 -6.37 -15.02
N LEU A 822 -24.16 -5.50 -14.65
CA LEU A 822 -23.61 -4.49 -15.57
C LEU A 822 -22.88 -5.15 -16.73
N ASP A 823 -22.07 -6.18 -16.49
CA ASP A 823 -21.38 -6.92 -17.56
C ASP A 823 -22.36 -7.60 -18.52
N GLN A 824 -23.49 -8.10 -18.01
CA GLN A 824 -24.52 -8.74 -18.83
C GLN A 824 -25.35 -7.74 -19.64
N LYS A 825 -25.77 -6.63 -19.04
CA LYS A 825 -26.70 -5.66 -19.65
C LYS A 825 -25.99 -4.58 -20.46
N ILE A 826 -24.77 -4.23 -20.07
CA ILE A 826 -23.93 -3.22 -20.71
C ILE A 826 -22.56 -3.86 -21.01
N PRO A 827 -22.49 -4.77 -22.00
CA PRO A 827 -21.24 -5.41 -22.37
C PRO A 827 -20.21 -4.39 -22.89
N VAL A 828 -18.94 -4.78 -22.93
CA VAL A 828 -17.79 -3.88 -23.24
C VAL A 828 -18.00 -3.06 -24.53
N ARG A 829 -18.50 -3.68 -25.61
CA ARG A 829 -18.82 -2.98 -26.88
C ARG A 829 -19.80 -1.82 -26.72
N VAL A 830 -20.79 -1.96 -25.83
CA VAL A 830 -21.81 -0.92 -25.57
C VAL A 830 -21.22 0.19 -24.72
N ARG A 831 -20.37 -0.14 -23.74
CA ARG A 831 -19.64 0.87 -22.94
C ARG A 831 -18.75 1.71 -23.84
N TYR A 832 -17.94 1.04 -24.66
CA TYR A 832 -17.09 1.70 -25.64
C TYR A 832 -17.89 2.64 -26.55
N ALA A 833 -18.95 2.11 -27.20
CA ALA A 833 -19.77 2.93 -28.09
C ALA A 833 -20.40 4.12 -27.35
N SER A 834 -20.87 3.94 -26.11
CA SER A 834 -21.50 5.00 -25.31
C SER A 834 -20.50 6.09 -24.91
N GLN A 835 -19.24 5.73 -24.65
CA GLN A 835 -18.19 6.64 -24.21
C GLN A 835 -17.50 7.37 -25.37
N TYR A 836 -17.32 6.71 -26.52
CA TYR A 836 -16.42 7.18 -27.58
C TYR A 836 -17.10 7.52 -28.92
N TRP A 837 -18.42 7.38 -29.06
CA TRP A 837 -19.11 7.78 -30.30
C TRP A 837 -18.85 9.26 -30.64
N SER A 838 -18.88 10.15 -29.64
CA SER A 838 -18.68 11.59 -29.83
C SER A 838 -17.23 11.93 -30.20
N HIS A 839 -16.27 11.19 -29.65
CA HIS A 839 -14.87 11.29 -30.03
C HIS A 839 -14.69 10.94 -31.52
N HIS A 840 -15.26 9.83 -31.97
CA HIS A 840 -15.21 9.44 -33.38
C HIS A 840 -15.97 10.41 -34.29
N LEU A 841 -17.06 11.02 -33.83
CA LEU A 841 -17.75 12.09 -34.56
C LEU A 841 -16.85 13.29 -34.78
N GLN A 842 -16.17 13.76 -33.73
CA GLN A 842 -15.28 14.91 -33.81
C GLN A 842 -14.14 14.67 -34.80
N GLN A 843 -13.54 13.48 -34.78
CA GLN A 843 -12.40 13.13 -35.65
C GLN A 843 -12.81 12.73 -37.08
N ALA A 844 -14.08 12.45 -37.33
CA ALA A 844 -14.61 12.09 -38.63
C ALA A 844 -14.73 13.28 -39.60
N ASP A 845 -14.57 14.52 -39.10
CA ASP A 845 -14.61 15.76 -39.88
C ASP A 845 -15.85 15.78 -40.82
N LEU A 846 -17.02 15.58 -40.21
CA LEU A 846 -18.31 15.65 -40.89
C LEU A 846 -18.75 17.11 -40.89
N GLU A 847 -18.85 17.73 -42.07
CA GLU A 847 -19.43 19.07 -42.19
C GLU A 847 -20.86 19.03 -41.60
N PRO A 848 -21.23 20.00 -40.74
CA PRO A 848 -22.59 20.08 -40.23
C PRO A 848 -23.54 20.34 -41.41
N VAL A 849 -24.43 19.37 -41.65
CA VAL A 849 -25.52 19.45 -42.65
C VAL A 849 -26.54 20.51 -42.28
#